data_AF-A0AAV5DBI9-F1
#
_entry.id   AF-A0AAV5DBI9-F1
#
_cell.length_a   1.000
_cell.length_b   1.000
_cell.length_c   1.000
_cell.angle_alpha   90.00
_cell.angle_beta   90.00
_cell.angle_gamma   90.00
#
_symmetry.space_group_name_H-M   'P 1'
#
loop_
_entity.id
_entity.type
_entity.pdbx_description
1 polymer ?
#
loop_
_entity_poly.entity_id
_entity_poly.type
_entity_poly.pdbx_seq_one_letter_code
_entity_poly.pdbx_strand_id
1 'polypeptide(L)'
;MVLLGYEPLDFVVYVLYLIRESLLGSQAKLCGGKYVLVEARRKGFFSLGKQRVLCHNLVDLLRHLSRAFDNVRLSHSTSWHPFAAQSPSTFPPLPAEDETWGGSGGGWGRDGKSDMLPWADEFLYLTSMPKTAEERELRDRRAFLLHSLFVDVAIFRAIAAVRHVIENTEVSGSTKMDEILHTEIVGNFSITVTRDSSDASCKLDTKIDGGQATGMDSKHLAERNLLKGITADENTAAHDVDSLGIINLRYCGYIAVAKINNIDKAKVNSSIKPISIADQPEGGANALNINSLRMLLNEANSAGEKKTSNLLQNHRQEELNAAQTFVEKLLKESLQKLEEEEIEKRSFMRWELGACWVQHLQDQKNSDKDKKQGGEKEKKKTADKSLKETKVEGLGKPLKALKNSKNTVDTADKVSSGAKSSSEGSAESQKDKPSDVGLSQGESSASENESLLKNLLPDAAFTRLKESETGLHQKSPTELIEMALKYYDEVALPKLVADFGSLELSPVDGRTLTDFMHTRGLQMRSLGRVVKLSEKLSHVQSLCVHEMIVRAFKHIVRSVIAAISDIRQLALSIAAVLNLMLGVPESEGSKSSLNVHPLVWRWLVAFLKKRYEFELTEKHYRDVRKYAILRGLCHKVGIELAPRDFIMDSAFPFHKQDIISLVPVHKQVACSSADGRQLLESSKTALDKGKLEDAVNYGTKATIYQQKALDINERELGLDHPDTMKSYGDLAVFYYRLQHTELALKLLRVTML
;
A
#
# COMPACT_ATOMS: atom_id res chain seq x y z
N MET A 1 30.40 -0.37 1.07
CA MET A 1 30.13 0.67 2.09
C MET A 1 29.33 1.75 1.39
N VAL A 2 28.06 1.94 1.75
CA VAL A 2 27.21 2.96 1.11
C VAL A 2 27.33 4.24 1.92
N LEU A 3 27.99 5.24 1.35
CA LEU A 3 27.95 6.61 1.87
C LEU A 3 26.72 7.30 1.25
N LEU A 4 25.66 7.46 2.03
CA LEU A 4 24.57 8.39 1.71
C LEU A 4 25.08 9.82 1.93
N GLY A 5 25.77 10.35 0.92
CA GLY A 5 26.34 11.69 0.94
C GLY A 5 25.28 12.75 0.68
N TYR A 6 24.78 13.38 1.75
CA TYR A 6 24.10 14.67 1.64
C TYR A 6 25.16 15.77 1.47
N GLU A 7 25.29 16.30 0.25
CA GLU A 7 25.97 17.57 -0.05
C GLU A 7 24.96 18.62 -0.56
N PRO A 8 25.27 19.93 -0.52
CA PRO A 8 24.29 21.03 -0.49
C PRO A 8 23.80 21.47 -1.87
N LEU A 9 23.67 20.56 -2.83
CA LEU A 9 23.52 20.86 -4.26
C LEU A 9 22.51 19.89 -4.89
N ASP A 10 21.75 20.36 -5.90
CA ASP A 10 20.83 19.50 -6.65
C ASP A 10 21.56 18.57 -7.64
N PHE A 11 22.39 17.71 -7.06
CA PHE A 11 23.32 16.84 -7.76
C PHE A 11 23.05 15.39 -7.38
N VAL A 12 22.11 14.77 -8.10
CA VAL A 12 22.24 13.33 -8.41
C VAL A 12 23.43 13.18 -9.36
N VAL A 13 24.61 13.29 -8.78
CA VAL A 13 25.89 12.85 -9.35
C VAL A 13 26.08 11.41 -8.87
N TYR A 14 25.82 10.44 -9.74
CA TYR A 14 26.17 9.06 -9.46
C TYR A 14 27.69 8.94 -9.44
N VAL A 15 28.28 9.06 -8.24
CA VAL A 15 29.67 8.67 -7.96
C VAL A 15 29.71 7.13 -7.86
N LEU A 16 29.55 6.50 -9.02
CA LEU A 16 29.76 5.06 -9.20
C LEU A 16 31.26 4.78 -9.00
N TYR A 17 31.63 4.38 -7.79
CA TYR A 17 33.01 4.04 -7.38
C TYR A 17 33.54 2.79 -8.11
N LEU A 18 33.79 2.92 -9.42
CA LEU A 18 34.64 2.03 -10.19
C LEU A 18 36.10 2.35 -9.86
N ILE A 19 36.58 1.81 -8.73
CA ILE A 19 37.98 1.89 -8.34
C ILE A 19 38.82 1.04 -9.31
N ARG A 20 39.26 1.68 -10.40
CA ARG A 20 40.49 1.37 -11.11
C ARG A 20 41.37 2.61 -11.10
N GLU A 21 42.67 2.38 -11.06
CA GLU A 21 43.63 3.37 -10.59
C GLU A 21 43.62 4.68 -11.41
N SER A 22 43.70 5.81 -10.71
CA SER A 22 43.88 7.18 -11.22
C SER A 22 42.71 7.91 -11.92
N LEU A 23 41.52 7.30 -12.07
CA LEU A 23 40.38 7.92 -12.76
C LEU A 23 39.10 7.93 -11.91
N LEU A 24 38.41 9.08 -11.83
CA LEU A 24 37.13 9.24 -11.13
C LEU A 24 36.03 9.66 -12.12
N GLY A 25 35.20 8.70 -12.53
CA GLY A 25 34.03 8.94 -13.39
C GLY A 25 32.77 9.12 -12.55
N SER A 26 31.90 10.05 -12.95
CA SER A 26 30.65 10.36 -12.27
C SER A 26 29.57 10.81 -13.27
N GLN A 27 28.29 10.58 -12.99
CA GLN A 27 27.20 10.93 -13.92
C GLN A 27 26.25 11.94 -13.27
N ALA A 28 26.24 13.18 -13.75
CA ALA A 28 25.41 14.27 -13.26
C ALA A 28 24.08 14.36 -14.01
N LYS A 29 22.96 14.48 -13.29
CA LYS A 29 21.64 14.91 -13.80
C LYS A 29 21.61 16.45 -13.84
N LEU A 30 21.27 17.06 -14.97
CA LEU A 30 20.98 18.50 -15.07
C LEU A 30 19.47 18.73 -14.82
N CYS A 31 19.08 19.91 -14.32
CA CYS A 31 17.70 20.22 -13.91
C CYS A 31 16.64 19.84 -14.97
N GLY A 32 16.88 20.11 -16.25
CA GLY A 32 16.05 19.66 -17.37
C GLY A 32 16.23 18.18 -17.75
N GLY A 33 16.26 17.27 -16.78
CA GLY A 33 16.33 15.81 -16.89
C GLY A 33 17.58 15.20 -17.58
N LYS A 34 18.45 16.02 -18.17
CA LYS A 34 19.51 15.58 -19.08
C LYS A 34 20.77 15.12 -18.33
N TYR A 35 21.16 13.87 -18.52
CA TYR A 35 22.40 13.33 -17.97
C TYR A 35 23.65 13.80 -18.74
N VAL A 36 24.70 14.17 -18.01
CA VAL A 36 26.06 14.39 -18.52
C VAL A 36 27.04 13.57 -17.70
N LEU A 37 27.84 12.76 -18.38
CA LEU A 37 28.94 12.02 -17.74
C LEU A 37 30.12 12.99 -17.53
N VAL A 38 30.51 13.19 -16.27
CA VAL A 38 31.55 14.11 -15.82
C VAL A 38 32.73 13.31 -15.28
N GLU A 39 33.91 13.56 -15.84
CA GLU A 39 35.15 12.91 -15.46
C GLU A 39 36.03 13.87 -14.65
N ALA A 40 36.35 13.53 -13.41
CA ALA A 40 37.24 14.33 -12.56
C ALA A 40 38.67 13.79 -12.64
N ARG A 41 39.62 14.68 -12.97
CA ARG A 41 41.06 14.39 -13.00
C ARG A 41 41.84 15.45 -12.20
N ARG A 42 43.12 15.18 -11.91
CA ARG A 42 44.07 16.13 -11.27
C ARG A 42 44.19 17.53 -11.90
N LYS A 43 43.59 17.79 -13.08
CA LYS A 43 43.61 19.11 -13.76
C LYS A 43 42.24 19.83 -13.77
N GLY A 44 41.17 19.17 -13.31
CA GLY A 44 39.81 19.71 -13.36
C GLY A 44 38.76 18.66 -13.77
N PHE A 45 37.55 19.14 -14.03
CA PHE A 45 36.39 18.36 -14.43
C PHE A 45 36.18 18.46 -15.96
N PHE A 46 35.80 17.35 -16.57
CA PHE A 46 35.62 17.21 -18.03
C PHE A 46 34.21 16.71 -18.36
N SER A 47 33.59 17.25 -19.42
CA SER A 47 32.38 16.67 -20.02
C SER A 47 32.72 15.55 -21.02
N LEU A 48 32.19 14.34 -20.81
CA LEU A 48 32.27 13.24 -21.78
C LEU A 48 31.11 13.32 -22.78
N GLY A 49 31.30 14.13 -23.83
CA GLY A 49 30.33 14.33 -24.92
C GLY A 49 30.98 14.86 -26.20
N LYS A 50 30.14 15.31 -27.17
CA LYS A 50 30.59 15.84 -28.48
C LYS A 50 31.48 17.09 -28.38
N GLN A 51 31.34 17.88 -27.30
CA GLN A 51 32.28 18.92 -26.92
C GLN A 51 32.85 18.58 -25.55
N ARG A 52 34.19 18.53 -25.46
CA ARG A 52 34.93 18.35 -24.21
C ARG A 52 35.28 19.72 -23.64
N VAL A 53 34.50 20.18 -22.68
CA VAL A 53 34.82 21.37 -21.89
C VAL A 53 35.63 20.93 -20.69
N LEU A 54 36.67 21.69 -20.35
CA LEU A 54 37.51 21.51 -19.16
C LEU A 54 37.35 22.75 -18.28
N CYS A 55 36.90 22.56 -17.04
CA CYS A 55 36.87 23.60 -16.02
C CYS A 55 37.61 23.15 -14.75
N HIS A 56 38.26 24.08 -14.06
CA HIS A 56 39.02 23.77 -12.85
C HIS A 56 38.13 23.52 -11.61
N ASN A 57 36.85 23.91 -11.66
CA ASN A 57 35.81 23.54 -10.71
C ASN A 57 34.60 22.94 -11.45
N LEU A 58 33.70 22.29 -10.70
CA LEU A 58 32.51 21.63 -11.25
C LEU A 58 31.41 22.63 -11.64
N VAL A 59 31.31 23.76 -10.95
CA VAL A 59 30.24 24.77 -11.15
C VAL A 59 30.35 25.44 -12.52
N ASP A 60 31.55 25.83 -12.94
CA ASP A 60 31.78 26.46 -14.25
C ASP A 60 31.60 25.48 -15.40
N LEU A 61 31.83 24.18 -15.18
CA LEU A 61 31.49 23.13 -16.15
C LEU A 61 29.96 23.03 -16.30
N LEU A 62 29.23 23.08 -15.20
CA LEU A 62 27.76 22.99 -15.21
C LEU A 62 27.10 24.24 -15.80
N ARG A 63 27.63 25.45 -15.56
CA ARG A 63 27.25 26.68 -16.27
C ARG A 63 27.42 26.55 -17.79
N HIS A 64 28.55 26.01 -18.24
CA HIS A 64 28.78 25.72 -19.67
C HIS A 64 27.82 24.65 -20.24
N LEU A 65 27.19 23.83 -19.39
CA LEU A 65 26.28 22.75 -19.80
C LEU A 65 24.79 23.13 -19.67
N SER A 66 24.43 24.07 -18.80
CA SER A 66 23.07 24.58 -18.61
C SER A 66 23.05 25.99 -17.99
N ARG A 67 22.26 26.89 -18.59
CA ARG A 67 22.04 28.27 -18.11
C ARG A 67 21.37 28.36 -16.73
N ALA A 68 20.78 27.27 -16.24
CA ALA A 68 20.21 27.23 -14.89
C ALA A 68 21.24 27.56 -13.79
N PHE A 69 22.53 27.27 -14.03
CA PHE A 69 23.60 27.47 -13.04
C PHE A 69 24.25 28.87 -13.07
N ASP A 70 23.82 29.77 -13.96
CA ASP A 70 24.45 31.09 -14.14
C ASP A 70 24.31 31.98 -12.89
N ASN A 71 23.21 31.83 -12.14
CA ASN A 71 22.93 32.63 -10.94
C ASN A 71 23.53 32.05 -9.63
N VAL A 72 23.99 30.81 -9.62
CA VAL A 72 24.42 30.10 -8.39
C VAL A 72 25.72 30.70 -7.83
N ARG A 73 25.75 31.04 -6.54
CA ARG A 73 26.95 31.51 -5.82
C ARG A 73 27.24 30.62 -4.60
N LEU A 74 28.36 29.90 -4.63
CA LEU A 74 28.82 29.07 -3.50
C LEU A 74 29.98 29.72 -2.74
N SER A 75 29.94 29.63 -1.41
CA SER A 75 31.02 30.02 -0.51
C SER A 75 32.12 28.95 -0.42
N HIS A 76 33.35 29.36 -0.11
CA HIS A 76 34.55 28.52 -0.21
C HIS A 76 34.85 27.71 1.07
N SER A 77 33.95 26.80 1.49
CA SER A 77 34.18 25.91 2.64
C SER A 77 33.84 24.44 2.34
N THR A 78 34.80 23.69 1.80
CA THR A 78 34.67 22.25 1.51
C THR A 78 34.95 21.39 2.75
N SER A 79 33.97 21.24 3.63
CA SER A 79 34.01 20.28 4.74
C SER A 79 32.60 19.98 5.30
N TRP A 80 31.90 18.99 4.73
CA TRP A 80 30.53 18.66 5.12
C TRP A 80 30.45 17.63 6.26
N HIS A 81 30.20 18.13 7.48
CA HIS A 81 29.48 17.36 8.51
C HIS A 81 27.97 17.44 8.24
N PRO A 82 27.14 16.51 8.75
CA PRO A 82 25.69 16.55 8.57
C PRO A 82 25.07 17.70 9.38
N PHE A 83 24.94 18.88 8.76
CA PHE A 83 24.35 20.08 9.36
C PHE A 83 22.94 19.84 9.92
N ALA A 84 22.16 18.97 9.26
CA ALA A 84 20.84 18.52 9.71
C ALA A 84 20.82 17.92 11.13
N ALA A 85 21.93 17.29 11.57
CA ALA A 85 22.06 16.75 12.93
C ALA A 85 22.57 17.78 13.96
N GLN A 86 23.03 18.96 13.51
CA GLN A 86 23.53 20.04 14.38
C GLN A 86 22.51 21.17 14.55
N SER A 87 21.62 21.38 13.57
CA SER A 87 20.52 22.34 13.62
C SER A 87 19.23 21.79 12.97
N PRO A 88 18.44 20.94 13.66
CA PRO A 88 17.14 20.45 13.17
C PRO A 88 16.15 21.58 12.84
N SER A 89 16.32 22.72 13.50
CA SER A 89 15.62 24.00 13.29
C SER A 89 15.85 24.68 11.95
N THR A 90 16.84 24.21 11.20
CA THR A 90 17.33 24.86 9.98
C THR A 90 17.70 23.78 8.98
N PHE A 91 16.86 22.74 8.92
CA PHE A 91 16.91 21.73 7.87
C PHE A 91 16.58 22.43 6.54
N PRO A 92 17.51 22.47 5.56
CA PRO A 92 17.27 23.17 4.31
C PRO A 92 16.12 22.48 3.54
N PRO A 93 15.40 23.20 2.66
CA PRO A 93 14.59 22.53 1.65
C PRO A 93 15.47 21.54 0.87
N LEU A 94 14.93 20.37 0.53
CA LEU A 94 15.59 19.52 -0.46
C LEU A 94 15.59 20.30 -1.78
N PRO A 95 16.61 20.20 -2.65
CA PRO A 95 16.72 21.14 -3.78
C PRO A 95 15.52 21.13 -4.76
N ALA A 96 14.82 20.00 -4.93
CA ALA A 96 13.55 19.92 -5.68
C ALA A 96 12.36 20.69 -5.03
N GLU A 97 12.54 21.15 -3.80
CA GLU A 97 11.62 21.96 -2.99
C GLU A 97 12.07 23.44 -2.92
N ASP A 98 13.27 23.77 -3.43
CA ASP A 98 13.90 25.09 -3.31
C ASP A 98 13.77 25.90 -4.60
N GLU A 99 12.94 26.94 -4.53
CA GLU A 99 12.66 27.85 -5.65
C GLU A 99 13.91 28.55 -6.18
N THR A 100 14.96 28.71 -5.36
CA THR A 100 16.22 29.33 -5.78
C THR A 100 17.04 28.44 -6.73
N TRP A 101 16.75 27.13 -6.75
CA TRP A 101 17.29 26.16 -7.71
C TRP A 101 16.30 25.85 -8.86
N GLY A 102 15.09 26.43 -8.81
CA GLY A 102 13.98 26.15 -9.73
C GLY A 102 13.07 24.99 -9.30
N GLY A 103 13.31 24.37 -8.15
CA GLY A 103 12.43 23.35 -7.59
C GLY A 103 11.18 23.97 -6.97
N SER A 104 9.99 23.62 -7.45
CA SER A 104 8.75 24.25 -6.97
C SER A 104 8.01 23.49 -5.85
N GLY A 105 8.53 22.33 -5.42
CA GLY A 105 7.76 21.33 -4.67
C GLY A 105 6.75 20.54 -5.54
N GLY A 106 6.52 20.98 -6.78
CA GLY A 106 5.97 20.18 -7.87
C GLY A 106 4.45 20.04 -7.95
N GLY A 107 3.69 20.96 -7.36
CA GLY A 107 2.23 20.92 -7.47
C GLY A 107 1.67 21.72 -8.64
N TRP A 108 0.95 21.11 -9.58
CA TRP A 108 0.04 21.87 -10.46
C TRP A 108 -1.08 22.53 -9.65
N GLY A 109 -1.46 21.92 -8.53
CA GLY A 109 -2.39 22.51 -7.55
C GLY A 109 -1.79 23.63 -6.69
N ARG A 110 -0.47 23.90 -6.76
CA ARG A 110 0.18 24.88 -5.87
C ARG A 110 -0.27 26.32 -6.13
N ASP A 111 -0.50 26.67 -7.40
CA ASP A 111 -0.88 28.02 -7.82
C ASP A 111 -2.37 28.33 -7.68
N GLY A 112 -3.20 27.38 -7.22
CA GLY A 112 -4.66 27.49 -7.15
C GLY A 112 -5.39 27.59 -8.51
N LYS A 113 -4.66 27.64 -9.62
CA LYS A 113 -5.19 27.79 -11.00
C LYS A 113 -6.19 26.70 -11.39
N SER A 114 -6.03 25.50 -10.82
CA SER A 114 -6.83 24.31 -11.11
C SER A 114 -7.97 24.07 -10.10
N ASP A 115 -8.11 24.89 -9.07
CA ASP A 115 -9.04 24.65 -7.97
C ASP A 115 -10.51 24.66 -8.42
N MET A 116 -10.83 25.58 -9.33
CA MET A 116 -12.18 25.80 -9.87
C MET A 116 -12.50 24.96 -11.11
N LEU A 117 -11.74 23.87 -11.37
CA LEU A 117 -12.05 22.93 -12.45
C LEU A 117 -13.40 22.21 -12.20
N PRO A 118 -14.14 21.85 -13.25
CA PRO A 118 -15.42 21.14 -13.15
C PRO A 118 -15.20 19.64 -12.90
N TRP A 119 -14.59 19.30 -11.76
CA TRP A 119 -14.12 17.94 -11.45
C TRP A 119 -15.17 16.85 -11.64
N ALA A 120 -16.39 17.07 -11.14
CA ALA A 120 -17.49 16.13 -11.27
C ALA A 120 -17.82 15.80 -12.75
N ASP A 121 -17.84 16.82 -13.62
CA ASP A 121 -18.16 16.67 -15.04
C ASP A 121 -17.01 15.98 -15.81
N GLU A 122 -15.76 16.28 -15.44
CA GLU A 122 -14.57 15.69 -16.04
C GLU A 122 -14.39 14.20 -15.70
N PHE A 123 -14.61 13.81 -14.44
CA PHE A 123 -14.62 12.39 -14.09
C PHE A 123 -15.86 11.67 -14.66
N LEU A 124 -17.02 12.33 -14.74
CA LEU A 124 -18.21 11.76 -15.38
C LEU A 124 -18.01 11.55 -16.89
N TYR A 125 -17.26 12.42 -17.57
CA TYR A 125 -16.87 12.25 -18.97
C TYR A 125 -16.04 10.98 -19.22
N LEU A 126 -15.16 10.58 -18.29
CA LEU A 126 -14.43 9.29 -18.40
C LEU A 126 -15.37 8.09 -18.49
N THR A 127 -16.57 8.18 -17.90
CA THR A 127 -17.57 7.10 -17.92
C THR A 127 -18.35 7.01 -19.23
N SER A 128 -18.45 8.11 -19.99
CA SER A 128 -19.11 8.16 -21.30
C SER A 128 -18.15 7.94 -22.47
N MET A 129 -16.84 7.89 -22.24
CA MET A 129 -15.87 7.54 -23.28
C MET A 129 -16.12 6.13 -23.86
N PRO A 130 -16.03 5.98 -25.19
CA PRO A 130 -16.29 4.72 -25.89
C PRO A 130 -15.27 3.61 -25.56
N LYS A 131 -15.61 2.37 -25.96
CA LYS A 131 -15.10 1.13 -25.34
C LYS A 131 -14.11 0.33 -26.19
N THR A 132 -13.66 0.81 -27.35
CA THR A 132 -12.65 0.07 -28.14
C THR A 132 -11.28 0.07 -27.45
N ALA A 133 -10.41 -0.89 -27.74
CA ALA A 133 -9.13 -1.03 -27.04
C ALA A 133 -8.22 0.22 -27.14
N GLU A 134 -8.27 0.95 -28.27
CA GLU A 134 -7.51 2.19 -28.47
C GLU A 134 -8.10 3.37 -27.68
N GLU A 135 -9.44 3.48 -27.64
CA GLU A 135 -10.15 4.47 -26.84
C GLU A 135 -10.02 4.21 -25.34
N ARG A 136 -9.93 2.93 -24.92
CA ARG A 136 -9.63 2.55 -23.53
C ARG A 136 -8.24 3.03 -23.10
N GLU A 137 -7.22 2.89 -23.95
CA GLU A 137 -5.88 3.42 -23.64
C GLU A 137 -5.89 4.95 -23.47
N LEU A 138 -6.60 5.66 -24.36
CA LEU A 138 -6.77 7.12 -24.26
C LEU A 138 -7.53 7.53 -23.00
N ARG A 139 -8.62 6.83 -22.66
CA ARG A 139 -9.40 7.06 -21.43
C ARG A 139 -8.56 6.80 -20.18
N ASP A 140 -7.84 5.69 -20.12
CA ASP A 140 -7.08 5.32 -18.92
C ASP A 140 -5.90 6.26 -18.69
N ARG A 141 -5.25 6.75 -19.76
CA ARG A 141 -4.30 7.88 -19.67
C ARG A 141 -4.98 9.16 -19.19
N ARG A 142 -6.16 9.52 -19.72
CA ARG A 142 -6.92 10.70 -19.26
C ARG A 142 -7.32 10.59 -17.79
N ALA A 143 -7.73 9.40 -17.34
CA ALA A 143 -8.09 9.11 -15.96
C ALA A 143 -6.89 9.25 -15.02
N PHE A 144 -5.72 8.76 -15.43
CA PHE A 144 -4.47 8.96 -14.68
C PHE A 144 -4.09 10.44 -14.56
N LEU A 145 -4.12 11.20 -15.66
CA LEU A 145 -3.79 12.62 -15.68
C LEU A 145 -4.77 13.46 -14.83
N LEU A 146 -6.08 13.24 -15.00
CA LEU A 146 -7.12 13.93 -14.23
C LEU A 146 -7.05 13.60 -12.74
N HIS A 147 -6.83 12.34 -12.38
CA HIS A 147 -6.70 11.91 -10.98
C HIS A 147 -5.44 12.46 -10.33
N SER A 148 -4.32 12.51 -11.05
CA SER A 148 -3.06 13.09 -10.52
C SER A 148 -3.21 14.60 -10.29
N LEU A 149 -3.81 15.33 -11.25
CA LEU A 149 -4.09 16.76 -11.10
C LEU A 149 -5.08 17.06 -9.95
N PHE A 150 -6.08 16.19 -9.74
CA PHE A 150 -6.98 16.27 -8.59
C PHE A 150 -6.26 15.99 -7.27
N VAL A 151 -5.35 15.00 -7.25
CA VAL A 151 -4.53 14.66 -6.09
C VAL A 151 -3.68 15.84 -5.64
N ASP A 152 -3.03 16.55 -6.54
CA ASP A 152 -2.29 17.78 -6.22
C ASP A 152 -3.20 18.81 -5.54
N VAL A 153 -4.25 19.27 -6.24
CA VAL A 153 -5.17 20.33 -5.79
C VAL A 153 -5.78 19.99 -4.43
N ALA A 154 -6.27 18.76 -4.28
CA ALA A 154 -6.89 18.31 -3.03
C ALA A 154 -5.89 18.20 -1.87
N ILE A 155 -4.63 17.82 -2.11
CA ILE A 155 -3.60 17.76 -1.05
C ILE A 155 -3.20 19.17 -0.60
N PHE A 156 -2.92 20.10 -1.52
CA PHE A 156 -2.59 21.49 -1.16
C PHE A 156 -3.71 22.14 -0.34
N ARG A 157 -4.96 22.04 -0.81
CA ARG A 157 -6.11 22.60 -0.10
C ARG A 157 -6.40 21.90 1.22
N ALA A 158 -6.30 20.57 1.30
CA ALA A 158 -6.47 19.85 2.56
C ALA A 158 -5.39 20.20 3.61
N ILE A 159 -4.15 20.47 3.19
CA ILE A 159 -3.09 20.93 4.09
C ILE A 159 -3.32 22.37 4.53
N ALA A 160 -3.78 23.27 3.65
CA ALA A 160 -4.17 24.62 4.02
C ALA A 160 -5.30 24.62 5.05
N ALA A 161 -6.36 23.81 4.84
CA ALA A 161 -7.46 23.65 5.78
C ALA A 161 -7.01 23.09 7.15
N VAL A 162 -6.07 22.14 7.18
CA VAL A 162 -5.50 21.62 8.45
C VAL A 162 -4.63 22.68 9.15
N ARG A 163 -3.81 23.44 8.42
CA ARG A 163 -3.00 24.53 9.01
C ARG A 163 -3.90 25.62 9.62
N HIS A 164 -4.94 26.04 8.90
CA HIS A 164 -5.96 26.96 9.41
C HIS A 164 -6.67 26.42 10.67
N VAL A 165 -6.97 25.11 10.75
CA VAL A 165 -7.51 24.50 11.98
C VAL A 165 -6.51 24.55 13.12
N ILE A 166 -5.23 24.23 12.87
CA ILE A 166 -4.17 24.26 13.88
C ILE A 166 -4.02 25.67 14.46
N GLU A 167 -3.87 26.68 13.60
CA GLU A 167 -3.70 28.09 13.96
C GLU A 167 -4.87 28.64 14.80
N ASN A 168 -6.10 28.23 14.51
CA ASN A 168 -7.29 28.65 15.28
C ASN A 168 -7.55 27.80 16.54
N THR A 169 -6.99 26.59 16.64
CA THR A 169 -7.24 25.67 17.78
C THR A 169 -6.62 26.20 19.09
N GLU A 170 -5.57 27.02 19.03
CA GLU A 170 -4.94 27.60 20.23
C GLU A 170 -5.88 28.47 21.08
N VAL A 171 -6.99 28.94 20.49
CA VAL A 171 -7.98 29.83 21.15
C VAL A 171 -9.17 29.07 21.77
N SER A 172 -9.38 27.79 21.44
CA SER A 172 -10.63 27.06 21.79
C SER A 172 -10.40 25.69 22.43
N GLY A 173 -10.60 25.62 23.76
CA GLY A 173 -10.50 24.39 24.54
C GLY A 173 -11.73 23.47 24.40
N SER A 174 -11.50 22.15 24.50
CA SER A 174 -12.52 21.09 24.59
C SER A 174 -13.41 20.87 23.34
N THR A 175 -12.81 20.47 22.22
CA THR A 175 -13.54 19.84 21.08
C THR A 175 -13.75 18.32 21.30
N LYS A 176 -14.85 17.77 20.78
CA LYS A 176 -15.20 16.34 20.91
C LYS A 176 -14.56 15.47 19.83
N MET A 177 -14.57 14.15 20.05
CA MET A 177 -14.21 13.15 19.03
C MET A 177 -15.24 13.17 17.89
N ASP A 178 -14.77 12.91 16.66
CA ASP A 178 -15.54 12.92 15.41
C ASP A 178 -16.31 14.23 15.09
N GLU A 179 -16.02 15.32 15.81
CA GLU A 179 -16.56 16.66 15.53
C GLU A 179 -15.84 17.29 14.33
N ILE A 180 -16.62 17.81 13.36
CA ILE A 180 -16.08 18.47 12.17
C ILE A 180 -15.59 19.86 12.56
N LEU A 181 -14.27 20.04 12.57
CA LEU A 181 -13.59 21.25 13.03
C LEU A 181 -13.65 22.37 11.99
N HIS A 182 -13.65 22.00 10.71
CA HIS A 182 -13.69 22.91 9.58
C HIS A 182 -14.23 22.22 8.33
N THR A 183 -14.97 22.97 7.51
CA THR A 183 -15.42 22.55 6.19
C THR A 183 -15.19 23.68 5.19
N GLU A 184 -14.44 23.40 4.13
CA GLU A 184 -14.27 24.28 2.96
C GLU A 184 -15.04 23.67 1.76
N ILE A 185 -15.54 24.52 0.87
CA ILE A 185 -16.08 24.09 -0.43
C ILE A 185 -15.32 24.87 -1.51
N VAL A 186 -14.63 24.13 -2.38
CA VAL A 186 -13.77 24.66 -3.44
C VAL A 186 -14.34 24.17 -4.77
N GLY A 187 -15.03 25.06 -5.48
CA GLY A 187 -15.74 24.71 -6.72
C GLY A 187 -16.67 23.50 -6.52
N ASN A 188 -16.37 22.40 -7.21
CA ASN A 188 -17.18 21.17 -7.20
C ASN A 188 -16.76 20.14 -6.14
N PHE A 189 -15.85 20.44 -5.21
CA PHE A 189 -15.46 19.53 -4.12
C PHE A 189 -15.51 20.19 -2.74
N SER A 190 -15.70 19.36 -1.70
CA SER A 190 -15.61 19.78 -0.29
C SER A 190 -14.37 19.19 0.37
N ILE A 191 -13.91 19.88 1.42
CA ILE A 191 -12.85 19.42 2.31
C ILE A 191 -13.40 19.49 3.72
N THR A 192 -13.35 18.36 4.44
CA THR A 192 -13.78 18.28 5.84
C THR A 192 -12.59 17.90 6.71
N VAL A 193 -12.37 18.64 7.81
CA VAL A 193 -11.28 18.40 8.75
C VAL A 193 -11.84 17.95 10.10
N THR A 194 -11.30 16.85 10.62
CA THR A 194 -11.64 16.25 11.92
C THR A 194 -10.36 15.97 12.70
N ARG A 195 -10.44 15.86 14.04
CA ARG A 195 -9.30 15.39 14.85
C ARG A 195 -9.16 13.86 14.69
N ASP A 196 -7.94 13.35 14.58
CA ASP A 196 -7.69 11.90 14.63
C ASP A 196 -7.93 11.36 16.05
N SER A 197 -8.11 10.05 16.21
CA SER A 197 -8.49 9.49 17.51
C SER A 197 -7.31 9.45 18.49
N SER A 198 -7.50 10.00 19.69
CA SER A 198 -6.53 9.93 20.79
C SER A 198 -6.47 8.56 21.49
N ASP A 199 -7.12 7.53 20.95
CA ASP A 199 -7.09 6.16 21.47
C ASP A 199 -6.46 5.20 20.46
N ALA A 200 -5.36 4.55 20.84
CA ALA A 200 -4.67 3.57 20.01
C ALA A 200 -5.51 2.31 19.70
N SER A 201 -6.53 2.01 20.51
CA SER A 201 -7.46 0.91 20.26
C SER A 201 -8.29 1.19 18.99
N CYS A 202 -8.64 2.46 18.77
CA CYS A 202 -9.60 2.89 17.78
C CYS A 202 -9.08 2.74 16.35
N LYS A 203 -10.03 2.50 15.43
CA LYS A 203 -9.79 2.36 14.00
C LYS A 203 -10.89 3.07 13.21
N LEU A 204 -10.77 4.41 13.14
CA LEU A 204 -11.53 5.26 12.22
C LEU A 204 -11.38 4.76 10.77
N ASP A 205 -12.48 4.71 10.01
CA ASP A 205 -12.53 4.05 8.69
C ASP A 205 -12.18 5.01 7.54
N THR A 206 -11.00 5.65 7.64
CA THR A 206 -10.46 6.51 6.57
C THR A 206 -9.95 5.66 5.40
N LYS A 207 -10.86 4.97 4.71
CA LYS A 207 -10.68 4.39 3.38
C LYS A 207 -11.49 5.22 2.38
N ILE A 208 -10.98 5.31 1.15
CA ILE A 208 -11.71 5.91 0.02
C ILE A 208 -13.03 5.17 -0.29
N ASP A 209 -13.06 3.85 -0.08
CA ASP A 209 -14.25 3.00 -0.25
C ASP A 209 -14.96 2.66 1.08
N GLY A 210 -14.65 3.39 2.16
CA GLY A 210 -15.09 3.11 3.53
C GLY A 210 -16.51 3.61 3.83
N GLY A 211 -17.06 3.19 4.97
CA GLY A 211 -18.43 3.57 5.37
C GLY A 211 -18.57 5.08 5.58
N GLN A 212 -17.54 5.73 6.13
CA GLN A 212 -17.49 7.19 6.29
C GLN A 212 -17.41 7.94 4.94
N ALA A 213 -16.78 7.34 3.92
CA ALA A 213 -16.65 7.95 2.59
C ALA A 213 -17.91 7.78 1.72
N THR A 214 -18.58 6.62 1.84
CA THR A 214 -19.75 6.25 1.03
C THR A 214 -21.09 6.59 1.69
N GLY A 215 -21.12 6.77 3.02
CA GLY A 215 -22.34 6.90 3.81
C GLY A 215 -23.09 5.57 4.04
N MET A 216 -22.49 4.43 3.69
CA MET A 216 -23.12 3.11 3.75
C MET A 216 -22.74 2.34 5.02
N ASP A 217 -23.64 1.48 5.48
CA ASP A 217 -23.37 0.55 6.58
C ASP A 217 -22.38 -0.56 6.17
N SER A 218 -21.88 -1.35 7.13
CA SER A 218 -20.91 -2.40 6.82
C SER A 218 -21.48 -3.53 5.95
N LYS A 219 -22.79 -3.81 6.01
CA LYS A 219 -23.44 -4.91 5.27
C LYS A 219 -23.63 -4.55 3.80
N HIS A 220 -24.29 -3.44 3.50
CA HIS A 220 -24.50 -3.00 2.11
C HIS A 220 -23.19 -2.58 1.44
N LEU A 221 -22.19 -2.13 2.19
CA LEU A 221 -20.86 -1.87 1.65
C LEU A 221 -20.16 -3.19 1.24
N ALA A 222 -20.22 -4.24 2.06
CA ALA A 222 -19.67 -5.56 1.70
C ALA A 222 -20.40 -6.19 0.50
N GLU A 223 -21.72 -6.04 0.44
CA GLU A 223 -22.58 -6.43 -0.69
C GLU A 223 -22.20 -5.68 -1.98
N ARG A 224 -22.20 -4.34 -1.95
CA ARG A 224 -21.81 -3.47 -3.07
C ARG A 224 -20.41 -3.79 -3.58
N ASN A 225 -19.44 -3.93 -2.67
CA ASN A 225 -18.06 -4.23 -3.06
C ASN A 225 -17.93 -5.64 -3.67
N LEU A 226 -18.67 -6.64 -3.17
CA LEU A 226 -18.69 -7.97 -3.80
C LEU A 226 -19.35 -7.94 -5.19
N LEU A 227 -20.50 -7.28 -5.31
CA LEU A 227 -21.21 -7.13 -6.59
C LEU A 227 -20.34 -6.44 -7.64
N LYS A 228 -19.71 -5.30 -7.28
CA LYS A 228 -18.68 -4.63 -8.10
C LYS A 228 -17.55 -5.58 -8.50
N GLY A 229 -17.15 -6.48 -7.61
CA GLY A 229 -16.09 -7.46 -7.83
C GLY A 229 -16.45 -8.56 -8.83
N ILE A 230 -17.61 -9.20 -8.66
CA ILE A 230 -18.04 -10.32 -9.54
C ILE A 230 -18.54 -9.85 -10.92
N THR A 231 -18.88 -8.57 -11.07
CA THR A 231 -19.21 -7.95 -12.37
C THR A 231 -18.09 -7.08 -12.93
N ALA A 232 -16.89 -7.15 -12.35
CA ALA A 232 -15.75 -6.34 -12.75
C ALA A 232 -15.33 -6.61 -14.20
N ASP A 233 -14.97 -5.55 -14.90
CA ASP A 233 -14.39 -5.53 -16.23
C ASP A 233 -13.09 -4.71 -16.25
N GLU A 234 -12.44 -4.69 -17.42
CA GLU A 234 -11.25 -3.88 -17.72
C GLU A 234 -11.44 -2.36 -17.46
N ASN A 235 -12.68 -1.90 -17.30
CA ASN A 235 -13.06 -0.49 -17.15
C ASN A 235 -13.43 -0.11 -15.70
N THR A 236 -13.45 -1.07 -14.78
CA THR A 236 -14.06 -0.90 -13.44
C THR A 236 -13.36 0.13 -12.57
N ALA A 237 -12.08 0.43 -12.82
CA ALA A 237 -11.38 1.54 -12.18
C ALA A 237 -11.80 2.92 -12.73
N ALA A 238 -12.00 3.05 -14.05
CA ALA A 238 -12.39 4.30 -14.69
C ALA A 238 -13.88 4.66 -14.46
N HIS A 239 -14.73 3.67 -14.22
CA HIS A 239 -16.14 3.88 -13.83
C HIS A 239 -16.34 4.17 -12.33
N ASP A 240 -15.33 3.97 -11.49
CA ASP A 240 -15.37 4.21 -10.04
C ASP A 240 -15.10 5.68 -9.67
N VAL A 241 -15.83 6.59 -10.33
CA VAL A 241 -15.75 8.05 -10.13
C VAL A 241 -15.95 8.43 -8.66
N ASP A 242 -16.86 7.73 -7.98
CA ASP A 242 -17.16 7.97 -6.56
C ASP A 242 -15.95 7.70 -5.65
N SER A 243 -14.99 6.87 -6.06
CA SER A 243 -13.72 6.64 -5.33
C SER A 243 -12.56 7.45 -5.87
N LEU A 244 -12.49 7.71 -7.19
CA LEU A 244 -11.50 8.60 -7.81
C LEU A 244 -11.59 10.02 -7.22
N GLY A 245 -12.82 10.51 -7.00
CA GLY A 245 -13.09 11.81 -6.40
C GLY A 245 -12.89 11.92 -4.88
N ILE A 246 -12.22 10.97 -4.22
CA ILE A 246 -12.03 10.96 -2.76
C ILE A 246 -10.57 10.76 -2.37
N ILE A 247 -10.03 11.70 -1.57
CA ILE A 247 -8.68 11.65 -1.01
C ILE A 247 -8.75 11.78 0.51
N ASN A 248 -8.06 10.87 1.21
CA ASN A 248 -7.98 10.84 2.67
C ASN A 248 -6.57 11.23 3.11
N LEU A 249 -6.39 12.45 3.61
CA LEU A 249 -5.15 12.96 4.17
C LEU A 249 -5.11 12.76 5.69
N ARG A 250 -3.93 12.49 6.24
CA ARG A 250 -3.63 12.63 7.67
C ARG A 250 -2.37 13.47 7.87
N TYR A 251 -2.45 14.45 8.76
CA TYR A 251 -1.39 15.41 9.00
C TYR A 251 -1.51 15.98 10.41
N CYS A 252 -0.40 16.03 11.16
CA CYS A 252 -0.28 16.67 12.47
C CYS A 252 -1.39 16.37 13.52
N GLY A 253 -1.97 15.16 13.51
CA GLY A 253 -3.04 14.76 14.45
C GLY A 253 -4.47 14.99 13.94
N TYR A 254 -4.61 15.43 12.70
CA TYR A 254 -5.88 15.68 12.02
C TYR A 254 -6.08 14.74 10.82
N ILE A 255 -7.34 14.49 10.49
CA ILE A 255 -7.78 13.83 9.27
C ILE A 255 -8.46 14.90 8.41
N ALA A 256 -8.05 15.03 7.15
CA ALA A 256 -8.76 15.82 6.16
C ALA A 256 -9.27 14.91 5.04
N VAL A 257 -10.56 14.99 4.72
CA VAL A 257 -11.18 14.25 3.62
C VAL A 257 -11.62 15.26 2.56
N ALA A 258 -10.95 15.22 1.41
CA ALA A 258 -11.37 15.92 0.21
C ALA A 258 -12.28 15.00 -0.61
N LYS A 259 -13.45 15.48 -1.01
CA LYS A 259 -14.49 14.71 -1.72
C LYS A 259 -15.22 15.56 -2.75
N ILE A 260 -15.32 15.06 -3.98
CA ILE A 260 -16.15 15.67 -5.03
C ILE A 260 -17.64 15.60 -4.62
N ASN A 261 -18.32 16.73 -4.74
CA ASN A 261 -19.73 16.90 -4.42
C ASN A 261 -20.61 16.68 -5.67
N ASN A 262 -21.88 16.32 -5.47
CA ASN A 262 -22.94 16.38 -6.49
C ASN A 262 -22.57 15.80 -7.87
N ILE A 263 -22.11 14.55 -7.91
CA ILE A 263 -22.01 13.78 -9.17
C ILE A 263 -23.44 13.44 -9.63
N ASP A 264 -24.09 14.39 -10.28
CA ASP A 264 -25.47 14.29 -10.75
C ASP A 264 -25.53 13.46 -12.05
N LYS A 265 -25.47 12.13 -11.88
CA LYS A 265 -25.33 11.13 -12.96
C LYS A 265 -26.44 11.18 -14.03
N ALA A 266 -27.52 11.94 -13.79
CA ALA A 266 -28.58 12.20 -14.76
C ALA A 266 -28.26 13.34 -15.76
N LYS A 267 -27.28 14.21 -15.47
CA LYS A 267 -26.93 15.39 -16.27
C LYS A 267 -25.75 15.20 -17.22
N VAL A 268 -25.60 14.01 -17.82
CA VAL A 268 -24.63 13.78 -18.92
C VAL A 268 -25.14 14.44 -20.21
N ASN A 269 -25.16 15.78 -20.23
CA ASN A 269 -25.45 16.55 -21.42
C ASN A 269 -24.29 16.39 -22.43
N SER A 270 -24.63 16.11 -23.69
CA SER A 270 -23.70 15.83 -24.79
C SER A 270 -22.95 17.08 -25.31
N SER A 271 -22.67 18.04 -24.42
CA SER A 271 -22.06 19.34 -24.70
C SER A 271 -20.81 19.63 -23.86
N ILE A 272 -20.41 18.73 -22.95
CA ILE A 272 -19.14 18.82 -22.22
C ILE A 272 -18.00 18.78 -23.24
N LYS A 273 -17.26 19.89 -23.36
CA LYS A 273 -15.97 19.91 -24.07
C LYS A 273 -14.88 19.49 -23.08
N PRO A 274 -14.27 18.29 -23.22
CA PRO A 274 -13.25 17.83 -22.29
C PRO A 274 -12.04 18.77 -22.30
N ILE A 275 -11.57 19.15 -21.12
CA ILE A 275 -10.40 20.00 -20.94
C ILE A 275 -9.15 19.24 -21.42
N SER A 276 -8.25 19.93 -22.12
CA SER A 276 -6.96 19.38 -22.51
C SER A 276 -5.98 19.49 -21.34
N ILE A 277 -5.92 18.46 -20.49
CA ILE A 277 -4.81 18.32 -19.53
C ILE A 277 -3.55 18.04 -20.33
N ALA A 278 -2.57 18.93 -20.23
CA ALA A 278 -1.26 18.75 -20.86
C ALA A 278 -0.37 17.86 -19.97
N ASP A 279 0.54 17.12 -20.60
CA ASP A 279 1.64 16.45 -19.90
C ASP A 279 2.55 17.49 -19.21
N GLN A 280 3.28 17.12 -18.15
CA GLN A 280 4.17 18.06 -17.48
C GLN A 280 5.29 18.58 -18.41
N PRO A 281 5.57 19.89 -18.42
CA PRO A 281 6.54 20.49 -19.37
C PRO A 281 7.99 20.04 -19.14
N GLU A 282 8.32 19.52 -17.95
CA GLU A 282 9.68 19.11 -17.57
C GLU A 282 9.78 17.62 -17.22
N GLY A 283 8.77 16.81 -17.57
CA GLY A 283 8.78 15.36 -17.34
C GLY A 283 8.88 14.99 -15.86
N GLY A 284 7.94 15.48 -15.05
CA GLY A 284 7.78 15.07 -13.66
C GLY A 284 8.81 15.64 -12.68
N ALA A 285 9.78 16.43 -13.16
CA ALA A 285 10.72 17.16 -12.30
C ALA A 285 10.01 18.15 -11.35
N ASN A 286 8.82 18.60 -11.74
CA ASN A 286 7.92 19.44 -10.96
C ASN A 286 6.58 18.69 -10.71
N ALA A 287 6.66 17.46 -10.20
CA ALA A 287 5.55 16.66 -9.67
C ALA A 287 5.55 16.63 -8.12
N LEU A 288 4.37 16.42 -7.51
CA LEU A 288 4.16 16.74 -6.08
C LEU A 288 5.06 15.92 -5.14
N ASN A 289 6.09 16.58 -4.63
CA ASN A 289 6.89 16.07 -3.54
C ASN A 289 6.17 16.35 -2.21
N ILE A 290 5.46 15.35 -1.69
CA ILE A 290 4.73 15.42 -0.41
C ILE A 290 5.63 15.83 0.79
N ASN A 291 6.94 15.57 0.71
CA ASN A 291 7.89 15.94 1.77
C ASN A 291 8.08 17.47 1.86
N SER A 292 7.88 18.21 0.77
CA SER A 292 7.96 19.69 0.75
C SER A 292 6.91 20.35 1.65
N LEU A 293 5.80 19.64 1.92
CA LEU A 293 4.65 20.16 2.66
C LEU A 293 4.74 19.83 4.17
N ARG A 294 5.89 19.32 4.63
CA ARG A 294 6.17 18.95 6.03
C ARG A 294 6.05 20.11 7.03
N MET A 295 5.76 19.77 8.28
CA MET A 295 5.88 20.67 9.43
C MET A 295 7.16 20.33 10.20
N LEU A 296 8.11 21.27 10.31
CA LEU A 296 9.25 21.15 11.22
C LEU A 296 8.76 21.25 12.67
N LEU A 297 9.29 20.41 13.57
CA LEU A 297 8.83 20.36 14.98
C LEU A 297 9.80 21.01 15.98
N ASN A 298 10.98 21.40 15.53
CA ASN A 298 12.08 21.90 16.36
C ASN A 298 12.58 23.26 15.85
N GLU A 299 11.70 24.25 15.70
CA GLU A 299 12.08 25.60 15.26
C GLU A 299 13.19 26.24 16.11
N ALA A 300 13.93 27.19 15.53
CA ALA A 300 15.02 27.86 16.22
C ALA A 300 14.46 28.84 17.27
N ASN A 301 14.91 28.72 18.52
CA ASN A 301 14.71 29.77 19.52
C ASN A 301 15.38 31.07 19.01
N SER A 302 14.58 31.99 18.49
CA SER A 302 15.00 33.34 18.06
C SER A 302 15.37 34.24 19.25
N ALA A 303 15.08 33.80 20.48
CA ALA A 303 15.67 34.31 21.71
C ALA A 303 16.96 33.55 22.06
N GLY A 304 18.10 34.26 22.12
CA GLY A 304 19.42 33.66 22.30
C GLY A 304 19.72 33.14 23.70
N GLU A 305 19.34 31.91 24.00
CA GLU A 305 19.65 31.24 25.27
C GLU A 305 21.14 30.86 25.38
N LYS A 306 21.84 31.49 26.33
CA LYS A 306 23.27 31.23 26.58
C LYS A 306 23.46 29.95 27.38
N LYS A 307 24.31 29.06 26.87
CA LYS A 307 24.64 27.73 27.42
C LYS A 307 24.95 27.77 28.93
N THR A 308 24.14 27.07 29.73
CA THR A 308 24.45 26.66 31.12
C THR A 308 24.19 25.16 31.26
N SER A 309 25.23 24.34 31.14
CA SER A 309 25.11 22.93 30.73
C SER A 309 24.31 22.02 31.66
N ASN A 310 24.40 22.21 32.98
CA ASN A 310 23.99 21.18 33.93
C ASN A 310 22.51 21.31 34.35
N LEU A 311 22.02 22.53 34.61
CA LEU A 311 20.60 22.77 34.92
C LEU A 311 19.70 22.38 33.74
N LEU A 312 20.14 22.69 32.51
CA LEU A 312 19.46 22.28 31.28
C LEU A 312 19.43 20.76 31.05
N GLN A 313 20.20 19.95 31.79
CA GLN A 313 20.16 18.49 31.64
C GLN A 313 19.09 17.85 32.51
N ASN A 314 18.95 18.30 33.77
CA ASN A 314 17.89 17.84 34.66
C ASN A 314 16.50 18.20 34.11
N HIS A 315 16.30 19.46 33.69
CA HIS A 315 15.03 19.92 33.13
C HIS A 315 14.58 19.10 31.90
N ARG A 316 15.52 18.74 31.01
CA ARG A 316 15.22 17.89 29.83
C ARG A 316 14.89 16.44 30.20
N GLN A 317 15.43 15.92 31.31
CA GLN A 317 15.03 14.61 31.81
C GLN A 317 13.65 14.66 32.48
N GLU A 318 13.35 15.72 33.22
CA GLU A 318 12.02 15.96 33.83
C GLU A 318 10.93 16.11 32.75
N GLU A 319 11.19 16.90 31.69
CA GLU A 319 10.36 16.99 30.48
C GLU A 319 10.11 15.61 29.85
N LEU A 320 11.17 14.82 29.63
CA LEU A 320 11.08 13.51 29.00
C LEU A 320 10.30 12.51 29.87
N ASN A 321 10.52 12.52 31.19
CA ASN A 321 9.80 11.69 32.16
C ASN A 321 8.31 12.07 32.20
N ALA A 322 7.97 13.36 32.12
CA ALA A 322 6.59 13.84 32.04
C ALA A 322 5.91 13.38 30.73
N ALA A 323 6.61 13.49 29.59
CA ALA A 323 6.13 13.01 28.29
C ALA A 323 5.93 11.49 28.29
N GLN A 324 6.85 10.72 28.88
CA GLN A 324 6.67 9.26 29.06
C GLN A 324 5.47 8.93 29.95
N THR A 325 5.29 9.64 31.06
CA THR A 325 4.14 9.47 31.96
C THR A 325 2.80 9.73 31.26
N PHE A 326 2.75 10.75 30.39
CA PHE A 326 1.59 11.05 29.54
C PHE A 326 1.32 9.92 28.52
N VAL A 327 2.34 9.48 27.78
CA VAL A 327 2.22 8.37 26.81
C VAL A 327 1.79 7.07 27.50
N GLU A 328 2.33 6.76 28.68
CA GLU A 328 1.91 5.61 29.48
C GLU A 328 0.46 5.69 29.92
N LYS A 329 0.00 6.85 30.39
CA LYS A 329 -1.41 7.06 30.78
C LYS A 329 -2.33 6.78 29.59
N LEU A 330 -2.04 7.39 28.45
CA LEU A 330 -2.82 7.20 27.23
C LEU A 330 -2.82 5.74 26.75
N LEU A 331 -1.69 5.04 26.89
CA LEU A 331 -1.59 3.61 26.55
C LEU A 331 -2.31 2.70 27.57
N LYS A 332 -2.37 3.08 28.86
CA LYS A 332 -3.15 2.38 29.91
C LYS A 332 -4.66 2.53 29.67
N GLU A 333 -5.13 3.74 29.39
CA GLU A 333 -6.54 4.00 29.02
C GLU A 333 -6.93 3.28 27.72
N SER A 334 -6.04 3.28 26.72
CA SER A 334 -6.23 2.54 25.48
C SER A 334 -6.25 1.02 25.68
N LEU A 335 -5.41 0.51 26.59
CA LEU A 335 -5.38 -0.91 26.93
C LEU A 335 -6.69 -1.37 27.58
N GLN A 336 -7.24 -0.58 28.51
CA GLN A 336 -8.53 -0.90 29.13
C GLN A 336 -9.64 -1.03 28.08
N LYS A 337 -9.82 0.00 27.24
CA LYS A 337 -10.82 -0.03 26.15
C LYS A 337 -10.60 -1.19 25.18
N LEU A 338 -9.34 -1.46 24.83
CA LEU A 338 -8.95 -2.58 23.98
C LEU A 338 -9.22 -3.94 24.64
N GLU A 339 -9.19 -4.07 25.96
CA GLU A 339 -9.55 -5.29 26.68
C GLU A 339 -11.08 -5.45 26.82
N GLU A 340 -11.82 -4.35 27.00
CA GLU A 340 -13.29 -4.30 27.09
C GLU A 340 -14.01 -4.54 25.74
N GLU A 341 -13.41 -4.14 24.60
CA GLU A 341 -14.04 -4.17 23.26
C GLU A 341 -14.53 -5.57 22.81
N GLU A 342 -15.78 -5.70 22.37
CA GLU A 342 -16.28 -6.95 21.78
C GLU A 342 -15.63 -7.29 20.43
N ILE A 343 -15.53 -8.58 20.09
CA ILE A 343 -14.91 -9.04 18.83
C ILE A 343 -15.91 -8.92 17.67
N GLU A 344 -16.14 -7.67 17.23
CA GLU A 344 -17.03 -7.37 16.11
C GLU A 344 -16.47 -7.92 14.78
N LYS A 345 -17.13 -8.95 14.24
CA LYS A 345 -16.86 -9.48 12.89
C LYS A 345 -17.35 -8.53 11.80
N ARG A 346 -16.72 -7.36 11.67
CA ARG A 346 -16.93 -6.43 10.55
C ARG A 346 -16.66 -7.12 9.22
N SER A 347 -17.73 -7.50 8.53
CA SER A 347 -17.69 -7.93 7.14
C SER A 347 -17.38 -6.70 6.28
N PHE A 348 -16.18 -6.68 5.72
CA PHE A 348 -15.75 -5.73 4.71
C PHE A 348 -15.10 -6.58 3.62
N MET A 349 -15.59 -6.51 2.39
CA MET A 349 -14.97 -7.20 1.27
C MET A 349 -14.39 -6.19 0.29
N ARG A 350 -13.29 -6.60 -0.32
CA ARG A 350 -12.64 -5.91 -1.42
C ARG A 350 -13.22 -6.41 -2.72
N TRP A 351 -13.45 -5.51 -3.67
CA TRP A 351 -14.00 -5.88 -4.98
C TRP A 351 -13.02 -6.76 -5.76
N GLU A 352 -11.72 -6.59 -5.54
CA GLU A 352 -10.66 -7.43 -6.11
C GLU A 352 -10.83 -8.92 -5.74
N LEU A 353 -11.46 -9.24 -4.60
CA LEU A 353 -11.75 -10.63 -4.20
C LEU A 353 -12.76 -11.29 -5.15
N GLY A 354 -13.82 -10.54 -5.52
CA GLY A 354 -14.86 -11.01 -6.44
C GLY A 354 -14.31 -11.28 -7.83
N ALA A 355 -13.43 -10.39 -8.32
CA ALA A 355 -12.75 -10.58 -9.61
C ALA A 355 -11.85 -11.82 -9.60
N CYS A 356 -11.03 -12.00 -8.57
CA CYS A 356 -10.21 -13.21 -8.41
C CYS A 356 -11.05 -14.49 -8.24
N TRP A 357 -12.24 -14.40 -7.65
CA TRP A 357 -13.15 -15.54 -7.47
C TRP A 357 -13.80 -15.97 -8.79
N VAL A 358 -14.27 -15.03 -9.60
CA VAL A 358 -14.81 -15.30 -10.95
C VAL A 358 -13.75 -15.97 -11.82
N GLN A 359 -12.53 -15.41 -11.86
CA GLN A 359 -11.39 -16.00 -12.57
C GLN A 359 -11.13 -17.45 -12.10
N HIS A 360 -11.10 -17.69 -10.78
CA HIS A 360 -10.88 -19.03 -10.23
C HIS A 360 -11.96 -20.05 -10.65
N LEU A 361 -13.23 -19.66 -10.66
CA LEU A 361 -14.33 -20.52 -11.13
C LEU A 361 -14.22 -20.84 -12.63
N GLN A 362 -13.81 -19.87 -13.45
CA GLN A 362 -13.58 -20.07 -14.87
C GLN A 362 -12.39 -20.99 -15.14
N ASP A 363 -11.29 -20.85 -14.40
CA ASP A 363 -10.12 -21.73 -14.51
C ASP A 363 -10.42 -23.18 -14.08
N GLN A 364 -11.17 -23.37 -12.99
CA GLN A 364 -11.67 -24.71 -12.63
C GLN A 364 -12.46 -25.33 -13.78
N LYS A 365 -13.46 -24.61 -14.30
CA LYS A 365 -14.36 -25.06 -15.36
C LYS A 365 -13.61 -25.39 -16.65
N ASN A 366 -12.61 -24.60 -17.01
CA ASN A 366 -11.76 -24.86 -18.17
C ASN A 366 -10.90 -26.12 -17.95
N SER A 367 -10.28 -26.29 -16.76
CA SER A 367 -9.53 -27.51 -16.45
C SER A 367 -10.40 -28.78 -16.51
N ASP A 368 -11.69 -28.68 -16.21
CA ASP A 368 -12.64 -29.81 -16.31
C ASP A 368 -13.19 -30.01 -17.73
N LYS A 369 -13.24 -28.98 -18.58
CA LYS A 369 -13.45 -29.12 -20.03
C LYS A 369 -12.25 -29.87 -20.65
N ASP A 370 -11.03 -29.48 -20.32
CA ASP A 370 -9.78 -30.10 -20.81
C ASP A 370 -9.68 -31.59 -20.38
N LYS A 371 -9.91 -31.90 -19.10
CA LYS A 371 -9.96 -33.30 -18.58
C LYS A 371 -11.01 -34.16 -19.29
N LYS A 372 -12.15 -33.59 -19.69
CA LYS A 372 -13.21 -34.32 -20.41
C LYS A 372 -12.82 -34.59 -21.87
N GLN A 373 -12.18 -33.64 -22.56
CA GLN A 373 -11.72 -33.83 -23.94
C GLN A 373 -10.56 -34.83 -24.05
N GLY A 374 -9.72 -34.97 -23.02
CA GLY A 374 -8.73 -36.04 -22.94
C GLY A 374 -9.30 -37.46 -22.72
N GLY A 375 -10.60 -37.61 -22.44
CA GLY A 375 -11.18 -38.83 -21.88
C GLY A 375 -11.50 -39.98 -22.87
N GLU A 376 -11.55 -39.73 -24.17
CA GLU A 376 -12.07 -40.72 -25.14
C GLU A 376 -11.07 -41.77 -25.64
N LYS A 377 -9.79 -41.70 -25.24
CA LYS A 377 -8.75 -42.64 -25.69
C LYS A 377 -8.08 -43.51 -24.62
N GLU A 378 -8.70 -43.72 -23.45
CA GLU A 378 -8.19 -44.75 -22.52
C GLU A 378 -9.24 -45.46 -21.64
N LYS A 379 -10.11 -46.27 -22.26
CA LYS A 379 -11.03 -47.20 -21.55
C LYS A 379 -10.52 -48.64 -21.46
N LYS A 380 -9.37 -48.89 -20.82
CA LYS A 380 -9.01 -50.26 -20.36
C LYS A 380 -7.92 -50.40 -19.27
N LYS A 381 -8.20 -49.94 -18.05
CA LYS A 381 -7.97 -50.69 -16.79
C LYS A 381 -8.55 -49.96 -15.57
N THR A 382 -8.89 -50.71 -14.53
CA THR A 382 -9.70 -50.23 -13.41
C THR A 382 -8.85 -49.86 -12.18
N ALA A 383 -9.24 -48.78 -11.52
CA ALA A 383 -9.04 -48.44 -10.09
C ALA A 383 -7.81 -48.98 -9.34
N ASP A 384 -6.94 -48.05 -8.92
CA ASP A 384 -6.92 -47.68 -7.49
C ASP A 384 -6.76 -46.15 -7.33
N LYS A 385 -6.92 -45.60 -6.12
CA LYS A 385 -7.25 -44.17 -5.90
C LYS A 385 -6.36 -43.46 -4.87
N SER A 386 -6.25 -42.14 -5.05
CA SER A 386 -5.74 -41.10 -4.13
C SER A 386 -4.24 -40.74 -4.23
N LEU A 387 -3.97 -39.48 -3.83
CA LEU A 387 -2.65 -38.84 -3.67
C LEU A 387 -1.69 -38.91 -4.87
N LYS A 388 -1.90 -38.02 -5.85
CA LYS A 388 -0.81 -37.46 -6.68
C LYS A 388 -0.63 -35.98 -6.35
N GLU A 389 0.57 -35.64 -5.88
CA GLU A 389 1.03 -34.26 -5.78
C GLU A 389 1.15 -33.65 -7.19
N THR A 390 0.70 -32.40 -7.38
CA THR A 390 0.85 -31.69 -8.66
C THR A 390 2.31 -31.24 -8.83
N LYS A 391 3.11 -32.08 -9.48
CA LYS A 391 4.51 -31.79 -9.82
C LYS A 391 4.60 -30.66 -10.86
N VAL A 392 4.74 -29.42 -10.39
CA VAL A 392 5.10 -28.27 -11.23
C VAL A 392 6.62 -28.24 -11.38
N GLU A 393 7.13 -28.38 -12.60
CA GLU A 393 8.57 -28.39 -12.88
C GLU A 393 9.14 -26.97 -13.05
N GLY A 394 9.29 -26.26 -11.93
CA GLY A 394 10.04 -25.01 -11.89
C GLY A 394 11.52 -25.20 -12.23
N LEU A 395 12.10 -24.28 -13.01
CA LEU A 395 13.51 -24.31 -13.43
C LEU A 395 14.48 -23.96 -12.27
N GLY A 396 14.71 -24.94 -11.38
CA GLY A 396 15.69 -24.87 -10.30
C GLY A 396 16.30 -26.25 -10.00
N LYS A 397 17.60 -26.30 -9.71
CA LYS A 397 18.27 -27.57 -9.36
C LYS A 397 17.73 -28.11 -8.02
N PRO A 398 17.20 -29.35 -7.96
CA PRO A 398 16.53 -29.84 -6.76
C PRO A 398 17.49 -30.11 -5.61
N LEU A 399 17.19 -29.57 -4.44
CA LEU A 399 17.77 -30.01 -3.17
C LEU A 399 17.19 -31.39 -2.78
N LYS A 400 18.01 -32.21 -2.10
CA LYS A 400 17.69 -33.62 -1.83
C LYS A 400 16.50 -33.76 -0.87
N ALA A 401 15.57 -34.67 -1.20
CA ALA A 401 14.35 -34.91 -0.43
C ALA A 401 14.61 -35.56 0.93
N LEU A 402 13.75 -35.25 1.91
CA LEU A 402 13.71 -35.91 3.22
C LEU A 402 13.15 -37.34 3.10
N LYS A 403 13.62 -38.24 3.95
CA LYS A 403 12.93 -39.50 4.29
C LYS A 403 12.33 -39.36 5.68
N ASN A 404 11.02 -39.56 5.80
CA ASN A 404 10.37 -39.67 7.12
C ASN A 404 10.42 -41.13 7.58
N SER A 405 10.98 -41.40 8.76
CA SER A 405 10.93 -42.70 9.42
C SER A 405 9.61 -42.89 10.16
N LYS A 406 8.90 -43.99 9.88
CA LYS A 406 7.81 -44.46 10.74
C LYS A 406 8.37 -44.94 12.08
N ASN A 407 7.65 -44.68 13.17
CA ASN A 407 7.61 -45.54 14.36
C ASN A 407 6.14 -45.96 14.60
N THR A 408 5.93 -47.15 15.13
CA THR A 408 4.64 -47.81 15.40
C THR A 408 4.81 -48.81 16.55
N VAL A 409 3.71 -49.44 17.01
CA VAL A 409 3.59 -50.45 18.08
C VAL A 409 3.50 -49.87 19.50
N ASP A 410 2.61 -50.27 20.43
CA ASP A 410 1.15 -50.65 20.46
C ASP A 410 0.75 -50.61 21.99
N THR A 411 -0.34 -51.12 22.61
CA THR A 411 -1.45 -52.06 22.30
C THR A 411 -2.59 -51.88 23.36
N ALA A 412 -3.72 -52.60 23.21
CA ALA A 412 -4.64 -53.09 24.28
C ALA A 412 -5.56 -52.08 25.05
N ASP A 413 -6.83 -52.38 25.40
CA ASP A 413 -7.80 -53.44 24.95
C ASP A 413 -9.25 -53.14 25.45
N LYS A 414 -10.25 -53.92 25.01
CA LYS A 414 -11.65 -54.13 25.52
C LYS A 414 -12.75 -53.06 25.29
N VAL A 415 -14.07 -53.37 25.21
CA VAL A 415 -14.81 -54.54 24.62
C VAL A 415 -16.35 -54.29 24.52
N SER A 416 -16.99 -54.58 23.35
CA SER A 416 -18.44 -54.92 23.16
C SER A 416 -19.55 -53.87 23.51
N SER A 417 -20.86 -53.96 23.16
CA SER A 417 -21.70 -54.94 22.41
C SER A 417 -23.07 -54.38 21.88
N GLY A 418 -23.47 -54.72 20.64
CA GLY A 418 -24.86 -55.02 20.18
C GLY A 418 -25.98 -53.93 20.10
N ALA A 419 -27.13 -54.12 19.42
CA ALA A 419 -27.52 -55.09 18.36
C ALA A 419 -28.93 -54.79 17.71
N LYS A 420 -29.12 -55.16 16.41
CA LYS A 420 -30.37 -55.59 15.67
C LYS A 420 -31.60 -54.63 15.58
N SER A 421 -32.19 -54.35 14.38
CA SER A 421 -33.11 -55.12 13.47
C SER A 421 -34.60 -55.12 13.93
N SER A 422 -35.66 -55.28 13.10
CA SER A 422 -35.84 -55.75 11.69
C SER A 422 -37.23 -55.32 11.11
N SER A 423 -37.58 -55.78 9.89
CA SER A 423 -38.86 -55.64 9.13
C SER A 423 -40.08 -56.39 9.76
N GLU A 424 -41.32 -56.50 9.24
CA GLU A 424 -42.03 -56.30 7.93
C GLU A 424 -43.57 -56.07 8.23
N GLY A 425 -44.60 -55.94 7.36
CA GLY A 425 -44.79 -55.94 5.88
C GLY A 425 -46.28 -56.21 5.47
N SER A 426 -46.76 -55.72 4.29
CA SER A 426 -48.07 -56.03 3.61
C SER A 426 -49.38 -55.56 4.31
N ALA A 427 -50.54 -55.24 3.68
CA ALA A 427 -51.04 -54.94 2.29
C ALA A 427 -52.46 -54.24 2.42
N GLU A 428 -53.34 -53.91 1.44
CA GLU A 428 -53.46 -54.05 -0.03
C GLU A 428 -54.49 -53.03 -0.65
N SER A 429 -54.86 -53.21 -1.94
CA SER A 429 -55.91 -52.64 -2.86
C SER A 429 -57.22 -51.98 -2.35
N GLN A 430 -57.94 -51.09 -3.08
CA GLN A 430 -58.16 -50.92 -4.55
C GLN A 430 -58.40 -49.45 -5.03
N LYS A 431 -58.15 -49.19 -6.34
CA LYS A 431 -58.80 -48.27 -7.34
C LYS A 431 -59.36 -46.87 -6.94
N ASP A 432 -59.28 -45.81 -7.78
CA ASP A 432 -58.97 -45.68 -9.22
C ASP A 432 -58.18 -44.35 -9.55
N LYS A 433 -57.83 -44.14 -10.83
CA LYS A 433 -57.00 -43.03 -11.40
C LYS A 433 -57.72 -41.65 -11.54
N PRO A 434 -57.07 -40.53 -11.95
CA PRO A 434 -55.63 -40.27 -12.26
C PRO A 434 -55.00 -39.00 -11.63
N SER A 435 -53.66 -38.93 -11.56
CA SER A 435 -52.79 -37.88 -12.16
C SER A 435 -51.35 -37.96 -11.63
N ASP A 436 -50.39 -37.46 -12.41
CA ASP A 436 -48.96 -37.41 -12.06
C ASP A 436 -48.58 -35.96 -11.76
N VAL A 437 -47.97 -35.71 -10.58
CA VAL A 437 -47.49 -34.39 -10.14
C VAL A 437 -46.17 -34.57 -9.38
N GLY A 438 -45.07 -34.60 -10.14
CA GLY A 438 -43.72 -34.64 -9.58
C GLY A 438 -43.19 -33.25 -9.18
N LEU A 439 -42.41 -33.24 -8.08
CA LEU A 439 -41.21 -32.41 -7.85
C LEU A 439 -41.15 -31.03 -8.54
N SER A 440 -41.63 -29.97 -7.88
CA SER A 440 -41.51 -28.57 -8.34
C SER A 440 -41.22 -27.56 -7.22
N GLN A 441 -39.99 -27.60 -6.67
CA GLN A 441 -39.50 -26.61 -5.69
C GLN A 441 -38.11 -26.03 -5.99
N GLY A 442 -37.47 -26.41 -7.11
CA GLY A 442 -36.11 -25.94 -7.43
C GLY A 442 -36.03 -24.65 -8.26
N GLU A 443 -37.04 -24.36 -9.10
CA GLU A 443 -36.91 -23.35 -10.16
C GLU A 443 -37.42 -21.94 -9.78
N SER A 444 -38.37 -21.84 -8.85
CA SER A 444 -38.93 -20.55 -8.40
C SER A 444 -37.87 -19.65 -7.76
N SER A 445 -37.11 -20.18 -6.79
CA SER A 445 -36.08 -19.41 -6.07
C SER A 445 -34.96 -18.90 -6.97
N ALA A 446 -34.61 -19.63 -8.04
CA ALA A 446 -33.60 -19.19 -9.00
C ALA A 446 -34.10 -18.01 -9.86
N SER A 447 -35.37 -18.02 -10.25
CA SER A 447 -36.03 -16.92 -10.96
C SER A 447 -36.13 -15.66 -10.09
N GLU A 448 -36.52 -15.84 -8.82
CA GLU A 448 -36.60 -14.76 -7.83
C GLU A 448 -35.22 -14.13 -7.58
N ASN A 449 -34.17 -14.94 -7.36
CA ASN A 449 -32.79 -14.49 -7.23
C ASN A 449 -32.28 -13.73 -8.46
N GLU A 450 -32.56 -14.22 -9.69
CA GLU A 450 -32.21 -13.50 -10.93
C GLU A 450 -32.88 -12.12 -10.99
N SER A 451 -34.14 -11.98 -10.54
CA SER A 451 -34.84 -10.69 -10.54
C SER A 451 -34.29 -9.72 -9.49
N LEU A 452 -33.92 -10.22 -8.31
CA LEU A 452 -33.33 -9.42 -7.24
C LEU A 452 -31.93 -8.89 -7.62
N LEU A 453 -31.10 -9.69 -8.30
CA LEU A 453 -29.81 -9.22 -8.81
C LEU A 453 -29.95 -8.20 -9.96
N LYS A 454 -30.96 -8.33 -10.84
CA LYS A 454 -31.26 -7.31 -11.88
C LYS A 454 -31.65 -5.95 -11.30
N ASN A 455 -32.30 -5.94 -10.13
CA ASN A 455 -32.63 -4.69 -9.44
C ASN A 455 -31.43 -4.01 -8.76
N LEU A 456 -30.32 -4.74 -8.54
CA LEU A 456 -29.10 -4.25 -7.86
C LEU A 456 -27.93 -3.97 -8.82
N LEU A 457 -28.00 -4.41 -10.07
CA LEU A 457 -26.94 -4.32 -11.07
C LEU A 457 -27.44 -3.65 -12.36
N PRO A 458 -26.67 -2.77 -13.00
CA PRO A 458 -26.97 -2.33 -14.36
C PRO A 458 -27.06 -3.52 -15.33
N ASP A 459 -27.93 -3.46 -16.35
CA ASP A 459 -28.18 -4.57 -17.28
C ASP A 459 -26.89 -5.14 -17.91
N ALA A 460 -25.94 -4.28 -18.25
CA ALA A 460 -24.64 -4.69 -18.79
C ALA A 460 -23.79 -5.48 -17.77
N ALA A 461 -23.88 -5.16 -16.48
CA ALA A 461 -23.19 -5.87 -15.41
C ALA A 461 -23.85 -7.23 -15.12
N PHE A 462 -25.18 -7.28 -15.09
CA PHE A 462 -25.92 -8.55 -14.96
C PHE A 462 -25.68 -9.49 -16.16
N THR A 463 -25.68 -8.95 -17.38
CA THR A 463 -25.44 -9.72 -18.62
C THR A 463 -24.06 -10.38 -18.58
N ARG A 464 -23.01 -9.66 -18.19
CA ARG A 464 -21.66 -10.22 -17.98
C ARG A 464 -21.62 -11.33 -16.93
N LEU A 465 -22.36 -11.17 -15.82
CA LEU A 465 -22.43 -12.20 -14.79
C LEU A 465 -23.09 -13.49 -15.31
N LYS A 466 -23.98 -13.37 -16.30
CA LYS A 466 -24.56 -14.50 -17.04
C LYS A 466 -23.57 -15.10 -18.05
N GLU A 467 -22.92 -14.26 -18.85
CA GLU A 467 -21.89 -14.63 -19.84
C GLU A 467 -20.64 -15.28 -19.21
N SER A 468 -20.33 -14.96 -17.95
CA SER A 468 -19.21 -15.56 -17.20
C SER A 468 -19.30 -17.09 -17.06
N GLU A 469 -20.47 -17.67 -17.32
CA GLU A 469 -20.89 -19.06 -17.11
C GLU A 469 -20.62 -19.63 -15.69
N THR A 470 -20.42 -18.78 -14.68
CA THR A 470 -20.07 -19.18 -13.30
C THR A 470 -21.25 -19.66 -12.45
N GLY A 471 -22.49 -19.38 -12.88
CA GLY A 471 -23.71 -19.66 -12.12
C GLY A 471 -24.03 -18.65 -11.00
N LEU A 472 -23.16 -17.66 -10.76
CA LEU A 472 -23.34 -16.65 -9.70
C LEU A 472 -24.58 -15.76 -9.89
N HIS A 473 -25.10 -15.63 -11.12
CA HIS A 473 -26.32 -14.87 -11.42
C HIS A 473 -27.62 -15.50 -10.88
N GLN A 474 -27.58 -16.74 -10.37
CA GLN A 474 -28.76 -17.47 -9.86
C GLN A 474 -28.85 -17.43 -8.32
N LYS A 475 -28.03 -16.59 -7.67
CA LYS A 475 -27.76 -16.61 -6.23
C LYS A 475 -28.18 -15.34 -5.53
N SER A 476 -28.73 -15.46 -4.32
CA SER A 476 -29.02 -14.30 -3.48
C SER A 476 -27.71 -13.58 -3.09
N PRO A 477 -27.74 -12.24 -2.87
CA PRO A 477 -26.56 -11.51 -2.38
C PRO A 477 -26.00 -12.08 -1.07
N THR A 478 -26.85 -12.64 -0.21
CA THR A 478 -26.45 -13.36 1.01
C THR A 478 -25.68 -14.64 0.72
N GLU A 479 -26.15 -15.51 -0.18
CA GLU A 479 -25.39 -16.70 -0.62
C GLU A 479 -24.06 -16.31 -1.28
N LEU A 480 -24.04 -15.23 -2.08
CA LEU A 480 -22.83 -14.73 -2.71
C LEU A 480 -21.79 -14.30 -1.67
N ILE A 481 -22.21 -13.60 -0.60
CA ILE A 481 -21.33 -13.22 0.52
C ILE A 481 -20.78 -14.46 1.24
N GLU A 482 -21.62 -15.44 1.56
CA GLU A 482 -21.17 -16.67 2.23
C GLU A 482 -20.20 -17.49 1.39
N MET A 483 -20.46 -17.65 0.08
CA MET A 483 -19.56 -18.36 -0.83
C MET A 483 -18.25 -17.58 -1.06
N ALA A 484 -18.28 -16.24 -1.11
CA ALA A 484 -17.08 -15.42 -1.22
C ALA A 484 -16.19 -15.50 0.03
N LEU A 485 -16.79 -15.52 1.24
CA LEU A 485 -16.08 -15.75 2.50
C LEU A 485 -15.49 -17.17 2.56
N LYS A 486 -16.22 -18.18 2.08
CA LYS A 486 -15.68 -19.55 1.96
C LYS A 486 -14.48 -19.61 1.01
N TYR A 487 -14.57 -18.99 -0.16
CA TYR A 487 -13.45 -18.86 -1.10
C TYR A 487 -12.24 -18.14 -0.49
N TYR A 488 -12.47 -17.09 0.31
CA TYR A 488 -11.42 -16.33 1.00
C TYR A 488 -10.55 -17.22 1.90
N ASP A 489 -11.18 -18.00 2.79
CA ASP A 489 -10.48 -18.80 3.80
C ASP A 489 -10.01 -20.18 3.30
N GLU A 490 -10.76 -20.85 2.42
CA GLU A 490 -10.44 -22.19 1.93
C GLU A 490 -9.52 -22.19 0.69
N VAL A 491 -9.51 -21.11 -0.10
CA VAL A 491 -8.77 -21.07 -1.38
C VAL A 491 -7.82 -19.88 -1.49
N ALA A 492 -8.31 -18.65 -1.33
CA ALA A 492 -7.52 -17.46 -1.64
C ALA A 492 -6.32 -17.27 -0.68
N LEU A 493 -6.51 -17.52 0.63
CA LEU A 493 -5.42 -17.48 1.61
C LEU A 493 -4.43 -18.65 1.47
N PRO A 494 -4.86 -19.93 1.35
CA PRO A 494 -3.93 -21.03 1.04
C PRO A 494 -3.17 -20.83 -0.28
N LYS A 495 -3.83 -20.34 -1.35
CA LYS A 495 -3.16 -20.05 -2.62
C LYS A 495 -2.09 -18.98 -2.47
N LEU A 496 -2.35 -17.85 -1.78
CA LEU A 496 -1.33 -16.83 -1.52
C LEU A 496 -0.06 -17.43 -0.87
N VAL A 497 -0.21 -18.35 0.08
CA VAL A 497 0.92 -18.98 0.77
C VAL A 497 1.59 -20.05 -0.09
N ALA A 498 0.86 -20.75 -0.95
CA ALA A 498 1.43 -21.62 -1.97
C ALA A 498 2.26 -20.82 -2.98
N ASP A 499 1.74 -19.71 -3.49
CA ASP A 499 2.41 -18.80 -4.43
C ASP A 499 3.69 -18.17 -3.81
N PHE A 500 3.75 -18.02 -2.48
CA PHE A 500 4.97 -17.65 -1.74
C PHE A 500 5.95 -18.83 -1.58
N GLY A 501 5.44 -20.05 -1.41
CA GLY A 501 6.25 -21.27 -1.27
C GLY A 501 6.87 -21.76 -2.59
N SER A 502 6.23 -21.50 -3.72
CA SER A 502 6.73 -21.76 -5.07
C SER A 502 7.66 -20.66 -5.60
N LEU A 503 7.78 -19.53 -4.87
CA LEU A 503 8.46 -18.30 -5.29
C LEU A 503 7.86 -17.63 -6.54
N GLU A 504 6.63 -17.96 -6.92
CA GLU A 504 5.87 -17.21 -7.94
C GLU A 504 5.67 -15.76 -7.53
N LEU A 505 5.50 -15.52 -6.22
CA LEU A 505 5.59 -14.22 -5.57
C LEU A 505 6.59 -14.28 -4.41
N SER A 506 7.42 -13.24 -4.27
CA SER A 506 8.41 -13.11 -3.18
C SER A 506 8.30 -11.73 -2.54
N PRO A 507 7.53 -11.57 -1.44
CA PRO A 507 7.37 -10.27 -0.77
C PRO A 507 8.67 -9.87 -0.07
N VAL A 508 9.33 -8.82 -0.56
CA VAL A 508 10.62 -8.34 -0.02
C VAL A 508 10.42 -7.50 1.25
N ASP A 509 9.35 -6.71 1.30
CA ASP A 509 9.03 -5.83 2.43
C ASP A 509 7.52 -5.78 2.75
N GLY A 510 7.15 -4.97 3.75
CA GLY A 510 5.76 -4.76 4.15
C GLY A 510 4.88 -4.05 3.11
N ARG A 511 5.45 -3.30 2.15
CA ARG A 511 4.72 -2.69 1.02
C ARG A 511 4.40 -3.78 -0.01
N THR A 512 5.38 -4.57 -0.46
CA THR A 512 5.17 -5.68 -1.39
C THR A 512 4.19 -6.73 -0.83
N LEU A 513 4.31 -7.08 0.46
CA LEU A 513 3.36 -7.98 1.13
C LEU A 513 1.94 -7.40 1.15
N THR A 514 1.81 -6.09 1.43
CA THR A 514 0.51 -5.40 1.41
C THR A 514 -0.11 -5.46 0.02
N ASP A 515 0.66 -5.20 -1.03
CA ASP A 515 0.20 -5.21 -2.42
C ASP A 515 -0.24 -6.62 -2.86
N PHE A 516 0.57 -7.66 -2.61
CA PHE A 516 0.22 -9.05 -2.97
C PHE A 516 -1.04 -9.58 -2.26
N MET A 517 -1.36 -9.08 -1.06
CA MET A 517 -2.64 -9.33 -0.42
C MET A 517 -3.76 -8.50 -1.07
N HIS A 518 -3.55 -7.19 -1.25
CA HIS A 518 -4.55 -6.27 -1.79
C HIS A 518 -5.01 -6.65 -3.21
N THR A 519 -4.10 -7.05 -4.10
CA THR A 519 -4.42 -7.48 -5.49
C THR A 519 -5.29 -8.74 -5.55
N ARG A 520 -5.30 -9.57 -4.50
CA ARG A 520 -6.23 -10.72 -4.36
C ARG A 520 -7.52 -10.39 -3.57
N GLY A 521 -7.74 -9.13 -3.25
CA GLY A 521 -8.80 -8.68 -2.35
C GLY A 521 -8.64 -9.10 -0.89
N LEU A 522 -7.47 -9.63 -0.50
CA LEU A 522 -7.24 -10.09 0.86
C LEU A 522 -7.10 -8.89 1.82
N GLN A 523 -7.68 -9.01 3.02
CA GLN A 523 -7.52 -8.03 4.08
C GLN A 523 -6.20 -8.23 4.82
N MET A 524 -5.54 -7.14 5.21
CA MET A 524 -4.38 -7.23 6.11
C MET A 524 -4.73 -7.82 7.49
N ARG A 525 -6.01 -7.87 7.88
CA ARG A 525 -6.51 -8.57 9.08
C ARG A 525 -6.11 -10.05 9.08
N SER A 526 -6.11 -10.74 7.94
CA SER A 526 -5.79 -12.17 7.89
C SER A 526 -4.29 -12.47 7.93
N LEU A 527 -3.40 -11.49 8.18
CA LEU A 527 -1.97 -11.75 8.41
C LEU A 527 -1.74 -12.83 9.48
N GLY A 528 -2.52 -12.87 10.55
CA GLY A 528 -2.44 -13.93 11.57
C GLY A 528 -2.78 -15.33 11.04
N ARG A 529 -3.69 -15.43 10.06
CA ARG A 529 -4.00 -16.68 9.34
C ARG A 529 -2.91 -17.02 8.32
N VAL A 530 -2.33 -16.03 7.64
CA VAL A 530 -1.15 -16.21 6.75
C VAL A 530 0.03 -16.78 7.54
N VAL A 531 0.33 -16.28 8.75
CA VAL A 531 1.40 -16.84 9.62
C VAL A 531 1.12 -18.31 9.98
N LYS A 532 -0.13 -18.65 10.34
CA LYS A 532 -0.57 -20.03 10.65
C LYS A 532 -0.53 -20.97 9.45
N LEU A 533 -0.66 -20.46 8.22
CA LEU A 533 -0.56 -21.25 6.99
C LEU A 533 0.90 -21.39 6.49
N SER A 534 1.80 -20.51 6.91
CA SER A 534 3.18 -20.39 6.40
C SER A 534 4.25 -20.99 7.33
N GLU A 535 3.91 -22.01 8.12
CA GLU A 535 4.81 -22.67 9.10
C GLU A 535 6.16 -23.15 8.51
N LYS A 536 6.21 -23.45 7.21
CA LYS A 536 7.44 -23.88 6.51
C LYS A 536 8.26 -22.72 5.93
N LEU A 537 7.77 -21.48 6.02
CA LEU A 537 8.31 -20.27 5.39
C LEU A 537 8.63 -19.21 6.45
N SER A 538 9.66 -19.47 7.27
CA SER A 538 10.05 -18.60 8.40
C SER A 538 10.29 -17.13 8.01
N HIS A 539 10.79 -16.86 6.80
CA HIS A 539 10.93 -15.50 6.28
C HIS A 539 9.57 -14.79 6.12
N VAL A 540 8.56 -15.48 5.57
CA VAL A 540 7.20 -14.95 5.41
C VAL A 540 6.55 -14.73 6.77
N GLN A 541 6.65 -15.71 7.69
CA GLN A 541 6.15 -15.54 9.06
C GLN A 541 6.76 -14.32 9.75
N SER A 542 8.10 -14.19 9.69
CA SER A 542 8.81 -13.02 10.23
C SER A 542 8.31 -11.72 9.61
N LEU A 543 8.17 -11.65 8.27
CA LEU A 543 7.71 -10.44 7.58
C LEU A 543 6.26 -10.07 7.97
N CYS A 544 5.37 -11.04 8.05
CA CYS A 544 3.99 -10.85 8.51
C CYS A 544 3.95 -10.35 9.97
N VAL A 545 4.77 -10.90 10.87
CA VAL A 545 4.89 -10.43 12.26
C VAL A 545 5.40 -8.99 12.32
N HIS A 546 6.43 -8.64 11.55
CA HIS A 546 6.93 -7.26 11.48
C HIS A 546 5.84 -6.29 11.00
N GLU A 547 5.15 -6.59 9.90
CA GLU A 547 4.10 -5.72 9.36
C GLU A 547 2.87 -5.63 10.30
N MET A 548 2.54 -6.68 11.06
CA MET A 548 1.55 -6.64 12.14
C MET A 548 1.97 -5.69 13.27
N ILE A 549 3.22 -5.81 13.76
CA ILE A 549 3.75 -4.95 14.84
C ILE A 549 3.80 -3.48 14.40
N VAL A 550 4.34 -3.19 13.21
CA VAL A 550 4.34 -1.83 12.66
C VAL A 550 2.92 -1.27 12.57
N ARG A 551 1.96 -2.04 12.06
CA ARG A 551 0.57 -1.58 11.95
C ARG A 551 -0.06 -1.30 13.31
N ALA A 552 0.27 -2.06 14.34
CA ALA A 552 -0.18 -1.89 15.71
C ALA A 552 0.44 -0.65 16.37
N PHE A 553 1.77 -0.57 16.43
CA PHE A 553 2.51 0.59 16.97
C PHE A 553 2.14 1.92 16.27
N LYS A 554 1.84 1.88 14.97
CA LYS A 554 1.31 3.03 14.20
C LYS A 554 -0.01 3.58 14.76
N HIS A 555 -0.82 2.81 15.50
CA HIS A 555 -1.96 3.39 16.23
C HIS A 555 -1.48 4.18 17.46
N ILE A 556 -0.60 3.61 18.29
CA ILE A 556 -0.07 4.27 19.50
C ILE A 556 0.55 5.63 19.16
N VAL A 557 1.39 5.69 18.14
CA VAL A 557 2.05 6.94 17.74
C VAL A 557 1.04 7.98 17.23
N ARG A 558 0.03 7.56 16.45
CA ARG A 558 -1.02 8.48 15.96
C ARG A 558 -1.89 9.00 17.09
N SER A 559 -2.26 8.16 18.05
CA SER A 559 -3.07 8.58 19.20
C SER A 559 -2.30 9.53 20.12
N VAL A 560 -0.99 9.36 20.27
CA VAL A 560 -0.12 10.33 20.96
C VAL A 560 -0.09 11.66 20.21
N ILE A 561 0.14 11.64 18.89
CA ILE A 561 0.13 12.86 18.06
C ILE A 561 -1.22 13.59 18.13
N ALA A 562 -2.34 12.87 18.07
CA ALA A 562 -3.70 13.45 18.10
C ALA A 562 -4.13 13.97 19.48
N ALA A 563 -3.53 13.47 20.56
CA ALA A 563 -3.82 13.91 21.93
C ALA A 563 -3.09 15.19 22.34
N ILE A 564 -2.14 15.67 21.53
CA ILE A 564 -1.29 16.83 21.82
C ILE A 564 -1.83 18.05 21.07
N SER A 565 -2.26 19.07 21.81
CA SER A 565 -2.65 20.36 21.22
C SER A 565 -1.48 21.35 21.11
N ASP A 566 -0.38 21.17 21.86
CA ASP A 566 0.80 22.04 21.81
C ASP A 566 1.88 21.44 20.91
N ILE A 567 2.09 22.02 19.73
CA ILE A 567 3.05 21.58 18.71
C ILE A 567 4.47 21.49 19.29
N ARG A 568 4.84 22.36 20.23
CA ARG A 568 6.21 22.44 20.81
C ARG A 568 6.56 21.21 21.65
N GLN A 569 5.55 20.44 22.08
CA GLN A 569 5.68 19.18 22.80
C GLN A 569 5.62 17.94 21.89
N LEU A 570 5.33 18.12 20.60
CA LEU A 570 5.09 17.01 19.67
C LEU A 570 6.36 16.21 19.39
N ALA A 571 7.50 16.87 19.12
CA ALA A 571 8.79 16.20 18.96
C ALA A 571 9.23 15.41 20.21
N LEU A 572 9.02 15.99 21.40
CA LEU A 572 9.36 15.34 22.67
C LEU A 572 8.50 14.09 22.91
N SER A 573 7.20 14.20 22.65
CA SER A 573 6.25 13.11 22.86
C SER A 573 6.40 11.99 21.83
N ILE A 574 6.77 12.32 20.58
CA ILE A 574 7.13 11.33 19.55
C ILE A 574 8.41 10.58 19.97
N ALA A 575 9.44 11.27 20.48
CA ALA A 575 10.63 10.61 21.03
C ALA A 575 10.28 9.71 22.23
N ALA A 576 9.42 10.18 23.15
CA ALA A 576 8.98 9.42 24.32
C ALA A 576 8.24 8.12 23.95
N VAL A 577 7.30 8.15 22.99
CA VAL A 577 6.58 6.94 22.54
C VAL A 577 7.48 6.00 21.73
N LEU A 578 8.42 6.52 20.92
CA LEU A 578 9.40 5.68 20.23
C LEU A 578 10.33 4.98 21.22
N ASN A 579 10.79 5.67 22.27
CA ASN A 579 11.56 5.07 23.37
C ASN A 579 10.75 3.98 24.10
N LEU A 580 9.49 4.24 24.44
CA LEU A 580 8.62 3.26 25.12
C LEU A 580 8.40 1.98 24.30
N MET A 581 8.35 2.08 22.97
CA MET A 581 8.08 0.97 22.06
C MET A 581 9.33 0.23 21.55
N LEU A 582 10.48 0.91 21.45
CA LEU A 582 11.68 0.39 20.78
C LEU A 582 12.96 0.46 21.65
N GLY A 583 12.95 1.20 22.75
CA GLY A 583 14.01 1.18 23.75
C GLY A 583 14.02 -0.12 24.57
N VAL A 584 14.99 -0.25 25.46
CA VAL A 584 15.12 -1.36 26.42
C VAL A 584 14.90 -0.82 27.83
N PRO A 585 13.85 -1.25 28.57
CA PRO A 585 13.58 -0.69 29.89
C PRO A 585 14.69 -1.02 30.89
N GLU A 586 15.09 -0.04 31.69
CA GLU A 586 16.06 -0.23 32.78
C GLU A 586 15.42 -1.07 33.88
N SER A 587 15.88 -2.32 34.04
CA SER A 587 15.21 -3.28 34.92
C SER A 587 15.74 -3.25 36.35
N GLU A 588 15.01 -2.55 37.23
CA GLU A 588 15.08 -2.83 38.66
C GLU A 588 14.31 -4.14 38.96
N GLY A 589 15.07 -5.24 39.07
CA GLY A 589 14.65 -6.48 39.73
C GLY A 589 13.88 -7.52 38.92
N SER A 590 13.33 -7.19 37.73
CA SER A 590 12.55 -8.14 36.92
C SER A 590 13.35 -8.73 35.76
N LYS A 591 13.63 -10.04 35.82
CA LYS A 591 14.31 -10.78 34.73
C LYS A 591 13.34 -11.17 33.60
N SER A 592 12.66 -10.21 32.98
CA SER A 592 11.93 -10.44 31.73
C SER A 592 12.92 -10.76 30.61
N SER A 593 12.75 -11.89 29.94
CA SER A 593 13.57 -12.35 28.80
C SER A 593 13.41 -11.54 27.51
N LEU A 594 12.60 -10.49 27.54
CA LEU A 594 12.23 -9.65 26.41
C LEU A 594 12.62 -8.19 26.67
N ASN A 595 13.36 -7.61 25.73
CA ASN A 595 13.81 -6.21 25.77
C ASN A 595 12.68 -5.25 25.32
N VAL A 596 11.56 -5.24 26.04
CA VAL A 596 10.31 -4.53 25.70
C VAL A 596 9.64 -4.00 26.97
N HIS A 597 9.06 -2.80 26.93
CA HIS A 597 8.30 -2.28 28.06
C HIS A 597 7.02 -3.13 28.34
N PRO A 598 6.76 -3.58 29.59
CA PRO A 598 5.66 -4.53 29.87
C PRO A 598 4.26 -4.06 29.45
N LEU A 599 3.98 -2.75 29.56
CA LEU A 599 2.72 -2.16 29.11
C LEU A 599 2.55 -2.27 27.59
N VAL A 600 3.61 -1.99 26.83
CA VAL A 600 3.62 -2.11 25.36
C VAL A 600 3.48 -3.58 24.95
N TRP A 601 4.12 -4.51 25.67
CA TRP A 601 3.95 -5.94 25.43
C TRP A 601 2.50 -6.41 25.62
N ARG A 602 1.87 -6.09 26.76
CA ARG A 602 0.47 -6.46 27.03
C ARG A 602 -0.49 -5.86 25.99
N TRP A 603 -0.34 -4.57 25.67
CA TRP A 603 -1.16 -3.91 24.65
C TRP A 603 -0.95 -4.52 23.26
N LEU A 604 0.29 -4.82 22.86
CA LEU A 604 0.59 -5.42 21.57
C LEU A 604 0.00 -6.85 21.45
N VAL A 605 0.10 -7.66 22.50
CA VAL A 605 -0.52 -9.00 22.53
C VAL A 605 -2.05 -8.92 22.42
N ALA A 606 -2.68 -8.03 23.20
CA ALA A 606 -4.13 -7.80 23.14
C ALA A 606 -4.57 -7.30 21.75
N PHE A 607 -3.85 -6.34 21.18
CA PHE A 607 -4.15 -5.76 19.87
C PHE A 607 -4.00 -6.79 18.76
N LEU A 608 -2.92 -7.58 18.73
CA LEU A 608 -2.75 -8.60 17.70
C LEU A 608 -3.77 -9.74 17.81
N LYS A 609 -4.18 -10.11 19.04
CA LYS A 609 -5.24 -11.08 19.26
C LYS A 609 -6.60 -10.59 18.75
N LYS A 610 -7.04 -9.37 19.11
CA LYS A 610 -8.34 -8.82 18.66
C LYS A 610 -8.37 -8.33 17.21
N ARG A 611 -7.23 -7.91 16.63
CA ARG A 611 -7.18 -7.29 15.28
C ARG A 611 -6.76 -8.24 14.16
N TYR A 612 -6.03 -9.31 14.46
CA TYR A 612 -5.49 -10.26 13.48
C TYR A 612 -5.68 -11.75 13.86
N GLU A 613 -6.35 -12.04 14.97
CA GLU A 613 -6.53 -13.41 15.52
C GLU A 613 -5.17 -14.13 15.75
N PHE A 614 -4.13 -13.35 16.06
CA PHE A 614 -2.75 -13.83 16.20
C PHE A 614 -2.26 -13.73 17.64
N GLU A 615 -1.72 -14.83 18.16
CA GLU A 615 -1.12 -14.88 19.48
C GLU A 615 0.39 -14.68 19.36
N LEU A 616 0.83 -13.47 19.72
CA LEU A 616 2.24 -13.10 19.75
C LEU A 616 2.94 -13.81 20.92
N THR A 617 4.12 -14.36 20.67
CA THR A 617 4.92 -15.08 21.68
C THR A 617 6.32 -14.48 21.76
N GLU A 618 7.04 -14.72 22.87
CA GLU A 618 8.43 -14.27 23.01
C GLU A 618 9.35 -14.75 21.87
N LYS A 619 9.09 -15.95 21.33
CA LYS A 619 9.82 -16.48 20.16
C LYS A 619 9.60 -15.60 18.94
N HIS A 620 8.35 -15.24 18.65
CA HIS A 620 8.00 -14.37 17.51
C HIS A 620 8.59 -12.95 17.66
N TYR A 621 8.77 -12.46 18.89
CA TYR A 621 9.30 -11.11 19.13
C TYR A 621 10.84 -11.06 19.17
N ARG A 622 11.52 -12.14 19.57
CA ARG A 622 12.99 -12.20 19.66
C ARG A 622 13.70 -11.84 18.35
N ASP A 623 13.10 -12.19 17.22
CA ASP A 623 13.67 -11.96 15.88
C ASP A 623 13.23 -10.63 15.25
N VAL A 624 12.60 -9.72 16.02
CA VAL A 624 12.08 -8.44 15.54
C VAL A 624 13.20 -7.41 15.35
N ARG A 625 13.38 -6.98 14.10
CA ARG A 625 14.38 -6.01 13.66
C ARG A 625 13.89 -4.58 13.94
N LYS A 626 14.29 -4.00 15.07
CA LYS A 626 13.86 -2.65 15.53
C LYS A 626 13.93 -1.58 14.43
N TYR A 627 15.00 -1.52 13.62
CA TYR A 627 15.11 -0.57 12.49
C TYR A 627 14.05 -0.78 11.38
N ALA A 628 13.65 -2.03 11.11
CA ALA A 628 12.59 -2.31 10.14
C ALA A 628 11.22 -1.88 10.68
N ILE A 629 11.00 -2.02 11.99
CA ILE A 629 9.81 -1.47 12.67
C ILE A 629 9.82 0.06 12.57
N LEU A 630 10.95 0.70 12.89
CA LEU A 630 11.12 2.17 12.82
C LEU A 630 10.83 2.72 11.41
N ARG A 631 11.48 2.18 10.36
CA ARG A 631 11.23 2.59 8.97
C ARG A 631 9.76 2.42 8.58
N GLY A 632 9.16 1.31 9.00
CA GLY A 632 7.74 1.04 8.80
C GLY A 632 6.81 2.04 9.52
N LEU A 633 7.21 2.55 10.69
CA LEU A 633 6.49 3.58 11.43
C LEU A 633 6.63 4.95 10.76
N CYS A 634 7.86 5.37 10.41
CA CYS A 634 8.13 6.59 9.66
C CYS A 634 7.23 6.70 8.42
N HIS A 635 7.24 5.69 7.54
CA HIS A 635 6.40 5.67 6.33
C HIS A 635 4.88 5.65 6.61
N LYS A 636 4.40 5.01 7.69
CA LYS A 636 2.96 4.86 7.97
C LYS A 636 2.37 5.94 8.88
N VAL A 637 3.21 6.77 9.50
CA VAL A 637 2.81 7.91 10.37
C VAL A 637 3.19 9.26 9.74
N GLY A 638 4.26 9.31 8.94
CA GLY A 638 4.82 10.54 8.39
C GLY A 638 5.92 11.15 9.26
N ILE A 639 6.66 10.36 10.06
CA ILE A 639 7.72 10.89 10.93
C ILE A 639 9.06 10.92 10.19
N GLU A 640 9.65 12.11 10.12
CA GLU A 640 11.01 12.34 9.62
C GLU A 640 12.01 12.40 10.79
N LEU A 641 13.12 11.67 10.66
CA LEU A 641 14.10 11.47 11.72
C LEU A 641 15.51 11.93 11.30
N ALA A 642 16.29 12.40 12.26
CA ALA A 642 17.68 12.76 12.04
C ALA A 642 18.51 11.57 11.54
N PRO A 643 19.33 11.74 10.48
CA PRO A 643 20.18 10.68 9.93
C PRO A 643 21.38 10.41 10.85
N ARG A 644 21.16 9.61 11.90
CA ARG A 644 22.16 9.20 12.90
C ARG A 644 22.05 7.71 13.23
N ASP A 645 23.13 7.15 13.77
CA ASP A 645 23.12 5.79 14.31
C ASP A 645 22.43 5.75 15.69
N PHE A 646 21.22 5.20 15.73
CA PHE A 646 20.43 5.06 16.96
C PHE A 646 20.86 3.81 17.76
N ILE A 647 21.24 3.98 19.02
CA ILE A 647 21.64 2.89 19.93
C ILE A 647 20.37 2.21 20.48
N MET A 648 19.86 1.22 19.74
CA MET A 648 18.59 0.54 20.01
C MET A 648 18.55 -0.33 21.27
N ASP A 649 19.69 -0.51 21.95
CA ASP A 649 19.79 -1.26 23.21
C ASP A 649 19.79 -0.34 24.46
N SER A 650 19.65 0.98 24.26
CA SER A 650 19.38 1.96 25.32
C SER A 650 17.91 2.00 25.69
N ALA A 651 17.58 2.51 26.89
CA ALA A 651 16.21 2.92 27.26
C ALA A 651 15.74 4.15 26.47
N PHE A 652 16.68 5.01 26.04
CA PHE A 652 16.40 6.29 25.39
C PHE A 652 17.15 6.42 24.03
N PRO A 653 16.85 5.58 23.03
CA PRO A 653 17.46 5.69 21.69
C PRO A 653 17.16 7.04 20.99
N PHE A 654 15.97 7.61 21.20
CA PHE A 654 15.47 8.82 20.54
C PHE A 654 15.35 9.99 21.51
N HIS A 655 15.69 11.18 21.03
CA HIS A 655 15.67 12.45 21.77
C HIS A 655 14.80 13.46 21.01
N LYS A 656 14.37 14.56 21.66
CA LYS A 656 13.55 15.61 21.02
C LYS A 656 14.14 16.11 19.71
N GLN A 657 15.47 16.28 19.68
CA GLN A 657 16.23 16.78 18.52
C GLN A 657 16.26 15.81 17.34
N ASP A 658 15.96 14.52 17.56
CA ASP A 658 16.00 13.50 16.51
C ASP A 658 14.72 13.48 15.66
N ILE A 659 13.64 14.10 16.13
CA ILE A 659 12.37 14.19 15.41
C ILE A 659 12.36 15.51 14.64
N ILE A 660 12.66 15.50 13.34
CA ILE A 660 12.78 16.74 12.57
C ILE A 660 11.39 17.26 12.20
N SER A 661 10.55 16.40 11.62
CA SER A 661 9.34 16.83 10.92
C SER A 661 8.18 15.83 11.00
N LEU A 662 6.96 16.32 10.72
CA LEU A 662 5.85 15.51 10.24
C LEU A 662 5.54 15.80 8.77
N VAL A 663 5.60 14.75 7.94
CA VAL A 663 5.20 14.71 6.53
C VAL A 663 3.72 14.28 6.44
N PRO A 664 2.89 14.89 5.57
CA PRO A 664 1.51 14.45 5.37
C PRO A 664 1.41 13.03 4.77
N VAL A 665 0.45 12.23 5.21
CA VAL A 665 0.22 10.86 4.72
C VAL A 665 -1.18 10.75 4.10
N HIS A 666 -1.26 10.66 2.77
CA HIS A 666 -2.50 10.56 2.01
C HIS A 666 -2.87 9.12 1.61
N LYS A 667 -4.09 8.97 1.07
CA LYS A 667 -4.55 7.80 0.30
C LYS A 667 -5.43 8.28 -0.86
N GLN A 668 -5.25 7.66 -2.02
CA GLN A 668 -6.04 7.85 -3.23
C GLN A 668 -6.27 6.51 -3.95
N VAL A 669 -7.01 6.50 -5.06
CA VAL A 669 -7.07 5.35 -5.98
C VAL A 669 -5.72 5.16 -6.67
N ALA A 670 -5.28 3.91 -6.82
CA ALA A 670 -4.10 3.56 -7.61
C ALA A 670 -4.46 3.32 -9.09
N CYS A 671 -4.48 4.39 -9.88
CA CYS A 671 -4.62 4.31 -11.34
C CYS A 671 -3.50 3.42 -11.92
N SER A 672 -3.88 2.36 -12.63
CA SER A 672 -2.94 1.36 -13.16
C SER A 672 -3.56 0.56 -14.29
N SER A 673 -2.77 0.22 -15.33
CA SER A 673 -3.25 -0.51 -16.51
C SER A 673 -3.87 -1.86 -16.12
N ALA A 674 -5.14 -2.06 -16.48
CA ALA A 674 -5.81 -3.35 -16.36
C ALA A 674 -5.26 -4.34 -17.40
N ASP A 675 -5.15 -3.93 -18.67
CA ASP A 675 -4.66 -4.76 -19.78
C ASP A 675 -3.27 -5.34 -19.50
N GLY A 676 -2.33 -4.53 -18.99
CA GLY A 676 -0.97 -4.98 -18.67
C GLY A 676 -0.93 -6.11 -17.64
N ARG A 677 -1.83 -6.08 -16.64
CA ARG A 677 -1.97 -7.16 -15.64
C ARG A 677 -2.68 -8.39 -16.21
N GLN A 678 -3.74 -8.20 -16.98
CA GLN A 678 -4.51 -9.27 -17.61
C GLN A 678 -3.68 -10.05 -18.65
N LEU A 679 -2.84 -9.34 -19.42
CA LEU A 679 -1.88 -9.94 -20.35
C LEU A 679 -0.74 -10.65 -19.62
N LEU A 680 -0.29 -10.18 -18.44
CA LEU A 680 0.65 -10.92 -17.60
C LEU A 680 0.06 -12.24 -17.09
N GLU A 681 -1.15 -12.23 -16.54
CA GLU A 681 -1.77 -13.46 -16.02
C GLU A 681 -2.13 -14.43 -17.16
N SER A 682 -2.48 -13.90 -18.35
CA SER A 682 -2.64 -14.69 -19.58
C SER A 682 -1.31 -15.32 -20.03
N SER A 683 -0.21 -14.56 -19.99
CA SER A 683 1.15 -15.04 -20.29
C SER A 683 1.56 -16.16 -19.34
N LYS A 684 1.32 -15.98 -18.04
CA LYS A 684 1.56 -17.01 -17.01
C LYS A 684 0.71 -18.26 -17.27
N THR A 685 -0.60 -18.10 -17.47
CA THR A 685 -1.53 -19.21 -17.72
C THR A 685 -1.19 -19.99 -19.00
N ALA A 686 -0.65 -19.33 -20.03
CA ALA A 686 -0.13 -19.98 -21.21
C ALA A 686 1.18 -20.76 -20.93
N LEU A 687 2.09 -20.19 -20.14
CA LEU A 687 3.34 -20.82 -19.72
C LEU A 687 3.09 -22.08 -18.88
N ASP A 688 2.17 -22.00 -17.90
CA ASP A 688 1.75 -23.11 -17.04
C ASP A 688 1.08 -24.25 -17.85
N LYS A 689 0.49 -23.92 -19.01
CA LYS A 689 -0.07 -24.87 -19.99
C LYS A 689 0.96 -25.35 -21.03
N GLY A 690 2.24 -25.00 -20.89
CA GLY A 690 3.32 -25.36 -21.81
C GLY A 690 3.29 -24.63 -23.16
N LYS A 691 2.40 -23.65 -23.34
CA LYS A 691 2.24 -22.91 -24.61
C LYS A 691 3.21 -21.74 -24.68
N LEU A 692 4.48 -22.05 -24.96
CA LEU A 692 5.57 -21.07 -24.97
C LEU A 692 5.33 -19.90 -25.95
N GLU A 693 4.80 -20.15 -27.14
CA GLU A 693 4.53 -19.09 -28.13
C GLU A 693 3.43 -18.13 -27.67
N ASP A 694 2.29 -18.65 -27.20
CA ASP A 694 1.22 -17.84 -26.59
C ASP A 694 1.76 -17.05 -25.39
N ALA A 695 2.54 -17.68 -24.51
CA ALA A 695 3.13 -17.05 -23.33
C ALA A 695 4.04 -15.87 -23.67
N VAL A 696 4.92 -16.03 -24.67
CA VAL A 696 5.80 -14.96 -25.19
C VAL A 696 5.00 -13.86 -25.85
N ASN A 697 3.97 -14.20 -26.65
CA ASN A 697 3.09 -13.22 -27.30
C ASN A 697 2.34 -12.34 -26.28
N TYR A 698 1.71 -12.94 -25.26
CA TYR A 698 1.05 -12.21 -24.20
C TYR A 698 2.03 -11.41 -23.33
N GLY A 699 3.19 -11.99 -22.98
CA GLY A 699 4.22 -11.35 -22.16
C GLY A 699 4.86 -10.15 -22.85
N THR A 700 5.07 -10.22 -24.16
CA THR A 700 5.58 -9.09 -24.97
C THR A 700 4.56 -7.95 -24.99
N LYS A 701 3.26 -8.24 -25.22
CA LYS A 701 2.19 -7.23 -25.15
C LYS A 701 2.09 -6.60 -23.76
N ALA A 702 2.12 -7.41 -22.69
CA ALA A 702 2.10 -6.91 -21.31
C ALA A 702 3.28 -5.97 -21.01
N THR A 703 4.48 -6.31 -21.50
CA THR A 703 5.70 -5.49 -21.37
C THR A 703 5.54 -4.13 -22.08
N ILE A 704 4.87 -4.09 -23.25
CA ILE A 704 4.57 -2.82 -23.95
C ILE A 704 3.62 -1.94 -23.12
N TYR A 705 2.53 -2.50 -22.56
CA TYR A 705 1.63 -1.74 -21.68
C TYR A 705 2.30 -1.27 -20.39
N GLN A 706 3.16 -2.10 -19.78
CA GLN A 706 3.92 -1.71 -18.60
C GLN A 706 4.97 -0.63 -18.91
N GLN A 707 5.60 -0.66 -20.10
CA GLN A 707 6.47 0.43 -20.55
C GLN A 707 5.68 1.72 -20.78
N LYS A 708 4.51 1.68 -21.43
CA LYS A 708 3.64 2.87 -21.58
C LYS A 708 3.24 3.46 -20.22
N ALA A 709 2.90 2.61 -19.24
CA ALA A 709 2.58 3.05 -17.89
C ALA A 709 3.81 3.66 -17.17
N LEU A 710 5.01 3.11 -17.38
CA LEU A 710 6.25 3.70 -16.88
C LEU A 710 6.55 5.05 -17.54
N ASP A 711 6.46 5.15 -18.86
CA ASP A 711 6.66 6.40 -19.61
C ASP A 711 5.72 7.53 -19.16
N ILE A 712 4.48 7.19 -18.74
CA ILE A 712 3.53 8.13 -18.16
C ILE A 712 3.93 8.49 -16.72
N ASN A 713 4.26 7.52 -15.86
CA ASN A 713 4.71 7.80 -14.49
C ASN A 713 5.98 8.66 -14.47
N GLU A 714 6.95 8.43 -15.37
CA GLU A 714 8.14 9.27 -15.49
C GLU A 714 7.78 10.70 -15.87
N ARG A 715 6.90 10.91 -16.85
CA ARG A 715 6.51 12.25 -17.32
C ARG A 715 5.68 13.04 -16.32
N GLU A 716 4.88 12.36 -15.50
CA GLU A 716 3.87 13.03 -14.68
C GLU A 716 4.19 13.03 -13.18
N LEU A 717 4.97 12.05 -12.72
CA LEU A 717 5.38 11.90 -11.32
C LEU A 717 6.89 12.04 -11.13
N GLY A 718 7.66 11.98 -12.20
CA GLY A 718 9.13 12.04 -12.17
C GLY A 718 9.76 10.69 -11.85
N LEU A 719 11.05 10.54 -12.18
CA LEU A 719 11.83 9.31 -11.95
C LEU A 719 11.84 8.90 -10.47
N ASP A 720 11.99 9.88 -9.59
CA ASP A 720 12.33 9.68 -8.17
C ASP A 720 11.07 9.43 -7.30
N HIS A 721 9.86 9.46 -7.89
CA HIS A 721 8.61 9.22 -7.18
C HIS A 721 8.38 7.72 -6.87
N PRO A 722 7.85 7.36 -5.67
CA PRO A 722 7.75 5.96 -5.22
C PRO A 722 6.93 5.01 -6.09
N ASP A 723 6.05 5.53 -6.95
CA ASP A 723 5.23 4.73 -7.86
C ASP A 723 5.83 4.66 -9.28
N THR A 724 6.76 5.56 -9.64
CA THR A 724 7.60 5.42 -10.84
C THR A 724 8.66 4.35 -10.60
N MET A 725 9.34 4.42 -9.45
CA MET A 725 10.27 3.38 -8.99
C MET A 725 9.58 2.01 -8.84
N LYS A 726 8.28 1.97 -8.48
CA LYS A 726 7.50 0.74 -8.52
C LYS A 726 7.32 0.22 -9.96
N SER A 727 6.88 1.07 -10.90
CA SER A 727 6.70 0.67 -12.30
C SER A 727 7.99 0.15 -12.93
N TYR A 728 9.15 0.73 -12.58
CA TYR A 728 10.49 0.20 -12.90
C TYR A 728 10.73 -1.21 -12.35
N GLY A 729 10.42 -1.43 -11.06
CA GLY A 729 10.61 -2.72 -10.39
C GLY A 729 9.71 -3.82 -10.95
N ASP A 730 8.43 -3.51 -11.16
CA ASP A 730 7.47 -4.41 -11.80
C ASP A 730 7.96 -4.78 -13.22
N LEU A 731 8.37 -3.80 -14.03
CA LEU A 731 8.92 -4.01 -15.38
C LEU A 731 10.22 -4.83 -15.39
N ALA A 732 11.07 -4.69 -14.38
CA ALA A 732 12.27 -5.52 -14.25
C ALA A 732 11.94 -7.00 -14.03
N VAL A 733 10.87 -7.31 -13.28
CA VAL A 733 10.37 -8.69 -13.10
C VAL A 733 9.83 -9.25 -14.42
N PHE A 734 9.16 -8.45 -15.26
CA PHE A 734 8.78 -8.87 -16.62
C PHE A 734 9.99 -9.28 -17.46
N TYR A 735 11.00 -8.40 -17.59
CA TYR A 735 12.21 -8.71 -18.38
C TYR A 735 12.97 -9.91 -17.83
N TYR A 736 13.02 -10.11 -16.50
CA TYR A 736 13.63 -11.29 -15.88
C TYR A 736 12.89 -12.59 -16.26
N ARG A 737 11.55 -12.58 -16.21
CA ARG A 737 10.71 -13.73 -16.62
C ARG A 737 10.86 -14.05 -18.11
N LEU A 738 11.05 -13.05 -18.96
CA LEU A 738 11.36 -13.19 -20.38
C LEU A 738 12.85 -13.50 -20.67
N GLN A 739 13.64 -13.84 -19.65
CA GLN A 739 15.09 -14.15 -19.72
C GLN A 739 15.99 -12.99 -20.21
N HIS A 740 15.47 -11.78 -20.40
CA HIS A 740 16.20 -10.55 -20.69
C HIS A 740 16.91 -9.99 -19.43
N THR A 741 17.77 -10.81 -18.84
CA THR A 741 18.42 -10.57 -17.54
C THR A 741 19.23 -9.28 -17.48
N GLU A 742 19.90 -8.86 -18.57
CA GLU A 742 20.63 -7.58 -18.62
C GLU A 742 19.72 -6.37 -18.50
N LEU A 743 18.54 -6.39 -19.16
CA LEU A 743 17.54 -5.32 -19.05
C LEU A 743 16.92 -5.30 -17.65
N ALA A 744 16.57 -6.47 -17.09
CA ALA A 744 16.10 -6.58 -15.72
C ALA A 744 17.10 -6.01 -14.70
N LEU A 745 18.39 -6.35 -14.84
CA LEU A 745 19.46 -5.82 -13.98
C LEU A 745 19.71 -4.31 -14.19
N LYS A 746 19.49 -3.78 -15.40
CA LYS A 746 19.56 -2.34 -15.67
C LYS A 746 18.44 -1.59 -14.95
N LEU A 747 17.20 -2.09 -15.02
CA LEU A 747 16.04 -1.48 -14.36
C LEU A 747 16.12 -1.63 -12.83
N LEU A 748 16.53 -2.79 -12.31
CA LEU A 748 16.75 -3.00 -10.88
C LEU A 748 17.83 -2.09 -10.29
N ARG A 749 18.82 -1.67 -11.09
CA ARG A 749 19.76 -0.64 -10.66
C ARG A 749 19.06 0.71 -10.48
N VAL A 750 18.17 1.12 -11.39
CA VAL A 750 17.40 2.38 -11.23
C VAL A 750 16.58 2.35 -9.93
N THR A 751 15.97 1.22 -9.58
CA THR A 751 15.18 1.09 -8.33
C THR A 751 15.98 1.00 -7.03
N MET A 752 17.32 0.99 -7.09
CA MET A 752 18.21 0.92 -5.92
C MET A 752 19.08 2.17 -5.77
N LEU A 753 18.67 3.26 -6.42
CA LEU A 753 19.30 4.58 -6.40
C LEU A 753 18.33 5.58 -5.75
#